data_AF-L9XLY6-F1
#
_entry.id   AF-L9XLY6-F1
#
_cell.length_a   1.000
_cell.length_b   1.000
_cell.length_c   1.000
_cell.angle_alpha   90.00
_cell.angle_beta   90.00
_cell.angle_gamma   90.00
#
_symmetry.space_group_name_H-M   'P 1'
#
loop_
_entity.id
_entity.type
_entity.pdbx_description
1 polymer ?
#
loop_
_entity_poly.entity_id
_entity_poly.type
_entity_poly.pdbx_seq_one_letter_code
_entity_poly.pdbx_strand_id
1 'polypeptide(L)'
;MIQQSTADEEQNETPSHRNPDSYSEGGNIEGVENWLTDQLTSQLGDGAIQLSEGEYELANEYVGEEYRDRLSQYADVAGQTEGESLEEDFEEAGENQSRLSEAVADYRETKEEYEAAREAGNEERARELARELETLANEIETLGGSVRESYDEIEAATGANLSESDAAVEEVNNDIQTEQETVREQQFEETELTLEPERTDISFTEPLIAAGELRTADGNPIANEEIQLAIGNHSERVATDSAGRFTLEYRPANESLSTDELEVQYVPETQSTYLGDETTVNVSIEQSEPAVSLNEASNEVSYGEEATVVGEVTVDGVPVDGVTLAVVLEGERIGTAEVQNGIFGTSATIPASVENGDQDLRVRLPFEEQALAAAADATTVTVRETESALSVEATSVGERELMVNGTLATAGGDGVASQTVQFRIDGMTVSSVTTEDGGTFGDTVTVPESVDEGEVTVSATYDGRGSNLEPATVETVITIGETGPLSTAVWVAGGFIVVIAAGLLVWWFRRSGDDKAVPVGPADDQGTAVSGGTVADQSSSTPPDTVEPLLEQASEQLSNGQPNNAARTGYAAVRRALSSQIDEQGSLTHWEFYRNYPSDDGTETELLYEITSEYERAAFDRGDVSTDEAAGTLETARQLCSPDDLDDRYTHADD
;
A
#
# COMPACT_ATOMS: atom_id res chain seq x y z
N MET A 1 5.53 -23.74 -93.76
CA MET A 1 4.68 -22.54 -93.70
C MET A 1 5.03 -21.82 -92.41
N ILE A 2 5.42 -20.55 -92.49
CA ILE A 2 5.79 -19.69 -91.36
C ILE A 2 4.58 -18.83 -90.97
N GLN A 3 4.29 -18.74 -89.67
CA GLN A 3 3.57 -17.65 -88.99
C GLN A 3 3.82 -17.86 -87.48
N GLN A 4 4.74 -17.12 -86.88
CA GLN A 4 4.66 -15.74 -86.35
C GLN A 4 4.40 -15.76 -84.84
N SER A 5 5.40 -15.21 -84.15
CA SER A 5 5.53 -14.98 -82.71
C SER A 5 4.62 -13.83 -82.27
N THR A 6 3.95 -14.00 -81.14
CA THR A 6 3.50 -12.91 -80.27
C THR A 6 3.82 -13.33 -78.84
N ALA A 7 4.78 -12.62 -78.26
CA ALA A 7 5.07 -12.63 -76.83
C ALA A 7 4.11 -11.64 -76.17
N ASP A 8 3.42 -12.07 -75.11
CA ASP A 8 2.84 -11.17 -74.11
C ASP A 8 3.76 -11.24 -72.90
N GLU A 9 4.49 -10.14 -72.67
CA GLU A 9 5.17 -9.83 -71.43
C GLU A 9 4.09 -9.31 -70.47
N GLU A 10 3.69 -10.12 -69.48
CA GLU A 10 2.88 -9.62 -68.36
C GLU A 10 3.76 -8.72 -67.48
N GLN A 11 3.46 -7.43 -67.50
CA GLN A 11 4.05 -6.43 -66.64
C GLN A 11 3.57 -6.66 -65.21
N ASN A 12 4.50 -6.96 -64.31
CA ASN A 12 4.24 -7.03 -62.86
C ASN A 12 4.21 -5.59 -62.32
N GLU A 13 3.08 -4.91 -62.47
CA GLU A 13 2.85 -3.59 -61.87
C GLU A 13 2.35 -3.79 -60.43
N THR A 14 3.24 -3.67 -59.44
CA THR A 14 2.84 -3.48 -58.05
C THR A 14 2.04 -2.17 -57.97
N PRO A 15 0.77 -2.15 -57.52
CA PRO A 15 -0.01 -0.92 -57.46
C PRO A 15 0.67 0.12 -56.57
N SER A 16 0.79 1.36 -57.05
CA SER A 16 1.26 2.49 -56.25
C SER A 16 0.26 2.86 -55.15
N HIS A 17 0.79 3.34 -54.03
CA HIS A 17 0.07 3.78 -52.83
C HIS A 17 -1.22 4.56 -53.18
N ARG A 18 -2.38 4.10 -52.70
CA ARG A 18 -3.68 4.78 -52.87
C ARG A 18 -3.92 5.75 -51.73
N ASN A 19 -4.63 6.84 -52.00
CA ASN A 19 -5.00 7.85 -51.01
C ASN A 19 -5.99 7.25 -49.98
N PRO A 20 -5.68 7.26 -48.67
CA PRO A 20 -6.51 6.66 -47.61
C PRO A 20 -7.95 7.16 -47.62
N ASP A 21 -8.16 8.46 -47.89
CA ASP A 21 -9.48 9.11 -47.89
C ASP A 21 -10.40 8.64 -49.04
N SER A 22 -9.86 7.87 -49.99
CA SER A 22 -10.59 7.35 -51.16
C SER A 22 -10.79 5.83 -51.11
N TYR A 23 -10.31 5.16 -50.07
CA TYR A 23 -10.46 3.72 -49.86
C TYR A 23 -11.68 3.46 -48.98
N SER A 24 -12.64 2.69 -49.49
CA SER A 24 -13.93 2.45 -48.81
C SER A 24 -14.34 0.97 -48.78
N GLU A 25 -13.40 0.05 -49.03
CA GLU A 25 -13.61 -1.36 -48.72
C GLU A 25 -13.38 -1.56 -47.21
N GLY A 26 -14.25 -2.33 -46.56
CA GLY A 26 -14.03 -2.72 -45.16
C GLY A 26 -12.69 -3.44 -45.06
N GLY A 27 -11.81 -2.96 -44.16
CA GLY A 27 -10.55 -3.63 -43.89
C GLY A 27 -10.79 -5.08 -43.44
N ASN A 28 -9.82 -5.96 -43.70
CA ASN A 28 -9.87 -7.32 -43.18
C ASN A 28 -9.43 -7.32 -41.71
N ILE A 29 -10.31 -6.85 -40.81
CA ILE A 29 -10.02 -6.69 -39.38
C ILE A 29 -9.68 -8.04 -38.74
N GLU A 30 -10.43 -9.10 -39.08
CA GLU A 30 -10.12 -10.49 -38.69
C GLU A 30 -8.70 -10.92 -39.11
N GLY A 31 -8.22 -10.46 -40.27
CA GLY A 31 -6.85 -10.75 -40.72
C GLY A 31 -5.77 -9.99 -39.95
N VAL A 32 -6.09 -8.81 -39.43
CA VAL A 32 -5.18 -8.03 -38.57
C VAL A 32 -5.14 -8.63 -37.17
N GLU A 33 -6.29 -9.04 -36.64
CA GLU A 33 -6.41 -9.74 -35.36
C GLU A 33 -5.53 -11.00 -35.35
N ASN A 34 -5.70 -11.89 -36.34
CA ASN A 34 -4.88 -13.11 -36.43
C ASN A 34 -3.37 -12.81 -36.54
N TRP A 35 -2.99 -11.74 -37.25
CA TRP A 35 -1.58 -11.35 -37.35
C TRP A 35 -1.01 -10.86 -36.02
N LEU A 36 -1.80 -10.12 -35.24
CA LEU A 36 -1.42 -9.69 -33.90
C LEU A 36 -1.33 -10.88 -32.94
N THR A 37 -2.29 -11.81 -32.99
CA THR A 37 -2.25 -13.08 -32.24
C THR A 37 -0.99 -13.89 -32.55
N ASP A 38 -0.64 -14.07 -33.82
CA ASP A 38 0.59 -14.77 -34.23
C ASP A 38 1.84 -14.07 -33.68
N GLN A 39 1.84 -12.73 -33.69
CA GLN A 39 2.98 -11.93 -33.23
C GLN A 39 3.16 -11.99 -31.71
N LEU A 40 2.08 -11.84 -30.94
CA LEU A 40 2.08 -11.94 -29.48
C LEU A 40 2.50 -13.35 -29.04
N THR A 41 1.95 -14.38 -29.69
CA THR A 41 2.35 -15.78 -29.46
C THR A 41 3.84 -15.99 -29.75
N SER A 42 4.35 -15.45 -30.86
CA SER A 42 5.78 -15.56 -31.20
C SER A 42 6.67 -14.88 -30.17
N GLN A 43 6.26 -13.72 -29.65
CA GLN A 43 6.99 -12.99 -28.62
C GLN A 43 7.03 -13.77 -27.30
N LEU A 44 5.89 -14.32 -26.84
CA LEU A 44 5.85 -15.20 -25.66
C LEU A 44 6.80 -16.39 -25.85
N GLY A 45 6.72 -17.05 -27.00
CA GLY A 45 7.57 -18.20 -27.30
C GLY A 45 9.06 -17.88 -27.36
N ASP A 46 9.45 -16.81 -28.06
CA ASP A 46 10.86 -16.40 -28.13
C ASP A 46 11.39 -16.03 -26.74
N GLY A 47 10.59 -15.32 -25.92
CA GLY A 47 10.97 -15.00 -24.54
C GLY A 47 11.17 -16.24 -23.67
N ALA A 48 10.30 -17.26 -23.77
CA ALA A 48 10.44 -18.50 -22.99
C ALA A 48 11.70 -19.28 -23.38
N ILE A 49 12.07 -19.26 -24.66
CA ILE A 49 13.32 -19.86 -25.14
C ILE A 49 14.53 -19.09 -24.62
N GLN A 50 14.51 -17.75 -24.62
CA GLN A 50 15.61 -16.97 -24.05
C GLN A 50 15.78 -17.20 -22.55
N LEU A 51 14.66 -17.37 -21.82
CA LEU A 51 14.67 -17.72 -20.41
C LEU A 51 15.39 -19.05 -20.15
N SER A 52 15.12 -20.10 -20.95
CA SER A 52 15.81 -21.39 -20.82
C SER A 52 17.27 -21.36 -21.28
N GLU A 53 17.63 -20.44 -22.17
CA GLU A 53 19.03 -20.20 -22.58
C GLU A 53 19.83 -19.37 -21.54
N GLY A 54 19.18 -18.85 -20.49
CA GLY A 54 19.80 -18.06 -19.43
C GLY A 54 19.96 -16.57 -19.76
N GLU A 55 19.26 -16.08 -20.79
CA GLU A 55 19.31 -14.69 -21.25
C GLU A 55 18.10 -13.92 -20.68
N TYR A 56 18.09 -13.69 -19.36
CA TYR A 56 16.92 -13.18 -18.62
C TYR A 56 16.49 -11.77 -19.01
N GLU A 57 17.45 -10.86 -19.20
CA GLU A 57 17.17 -9.49 -19.67
C GLU A 57 16.48 -9.50 -21.05
N LEU A 58 16.95 -10.37 -21.94
CA LEU A 58 16.41 -10.50 -23.28
C LEU A 58 15.04 -11.20 -23.25
N ALA A 59 14.85 -12.20 -22.41
CA ALA A 59 13.55 -12.82 -22.17
C ALA A 59 12.49 -11.79 -21.73
N ASN A 60 12.88 -10.86 -20.86
CA ASN A 60 11.99 -9.78 -20.41
C ASN A 60 11.72 -8.74 -21.51
N GLU A 61 12.69 -8.45 -22.39
CA GLU A 61 12.50 -7.56 -23.55
C GLU A 61 11.37 -8.07 -24.47
N TYR A 62 11.26 -9.39 -24.65
CA TYR A 62 10.23 -10.01 -25.50
C TYR A 62 8.80 -9.81 -24.98
N VAL A 63 8.61 -9.64 -23.68
CA VAL A 63 7.32 -9.34 -23.03
C VAL A 63 7.25 -7.90 -22.47
N GLY A 64 8.19 -7.05 -22.90
CA GLY A 64 8.33 -5.67 -22.46
C GLY A 64 7.42 -4.68 -23.19
N GLU A 65 7.91 -3.45 -23.39
CA GLU A 65 7.13 -2.35 -23.98
C GLU A 65 6.55 -2.69 -25.37
N GLU A 66 7.34 -3.31 -26.26
CA GLU A 66 6.85 -3.66 -27.60
C GLU A 66 5.71 -4.69 -27.54
N TYR A 67 5.76 -5.64 -26.61
CA TYR A 67 4.69 -6.61 -26.40
C TYR A 67 3.40 -5.92 -25.96
N ARG A 68 3.48 -5.05 -24.94
CA ARG A 68 2.33 -4.28 -24.43
C ARG A 68 1.74 -3.36 -25.50
N ASP A 69 2.58 -2.74 -26.32
CA ASP A 69 2.14 -1.95 -27.47
C ASP A 69 1.38 -2.79 -28.51
N ARG A 70 1.78 -4.05 -28.72
CA ARG A 70 1.09 -4.99 -29.63
C ARG A 70 -0.19 -5.52 -29.00
N LEU A 71 -0.21 -5.75 -27.70
CA LEU A 71 -1.39 -6.19 -26.96
C LEU A 71 -2.48 -5.11 -26.97
N SER A 72 -2.12 -3.85 -26.75
CA SER A 72 -3.05 -2.72 -26.89
C SER A 72 -3.63 -2.62 -28.31
N GLN A 73 -2.81 -2.85 -29.34
CA GLN A 73 -3.30 -2.93 -30.72
C GLN A 73 -4.23 -4.12 -30.95
N TYR A 74 -3.97 -5.26 -30.29
CA TYR A 74 -4.85 -6.43 -30.35
C TYR A 74 -6.20 -6.14 -29.71
N ALA A 75 -6.22 -5.57 -28.50
CA ALA A 75 -7.43 -5.17 -27.79
C ALA A 75 -8.33 -4.24 -28.63
N ASP A 76 -7.73 -3.22 -29.24
CA ASP A 76 -8.42 -2.27 -30.13
C ASP A 76 -9.09 -2.96 -31.33
N VAL A 77 -8.47 -4.01 -31.86
CA VAL A 77 -8.91 -4.75 -33.05
C VAL A 77 -9.93 -5.83 -32.67
N ALA A 78 -9.69 -6.58 -31.60
CA ALA A 78 -10.57 -7.64 -31.10
C ALA A 78 -11.94 -7.07 -30.65
N GLY A 79 -11.96 -5.86 -30.07
CA GLY A 79 -13.22 -5.16 -29.76
C GLY A 79 -14.09 -4.81 -30.98
N GLN A 80 -13.55 -4.96 -32.20
CA GLN A 80 -14.23 -4.67 -33.47
C GLN A 80 -14.60 -5.94 -34.26
N THR A 81 -14.23 -7.14 -33.79
CA THR A 81 -14.54 -8.42 -34.43
C THR A 81 -15.62 -9.19 -33.66
N GLU A 82 -16.18 -10.22 -34.29
CA GLU A 82 -17.14 -11.14 -33.63
C GLU A 82 -16.35 -12.28 -32.99
N GLY A 83 -15.98 -12.16 -31.71
CA GLY A 83 -15.18 -13.14 -30.98
C GLY A 83 -15.12 -12.86 -29.47
N GLU A 84 -14.60 -13.82 -28.72
CA GLU A 84 -14.16 -13.60 -27.33
C GLU A 84 -12.73 -13.05 -27.39
N SER A 85 -12.47 -11.95 -26.70
CA SER A 85 -11.14 -11.31 -26.66
C SER A 85 -10.22 -12.15 -25.77
N LEU A 86 -8.98 -12.36 -26.21
CA LEU A 86 -7.92 -13.01 -25.43
C LEU A 86 -6.97 -11.98 -24.80
N GLU A 87 -7.42 -10.74 -24.65
CA GLU A 87 -6.62 -9.64 -24.11
C GLU A 87 -6.11 -9.97 -22.70
N GLU A 88 -7.03 -10.40 -21.81
CA GLU A 88 -6.70 -10.79 -20.44
C GLU A 88 -5.73 -11.98 -20.42
N ASP A 89 -5.93 -13.00 -21.27
CA ASP A 89 -5.07 -14.18 -21.34
C ASP A 89 -3.64 -13.82 -21.82
N PHE A 90 -3.50 -12.94 -22.81
CA PHE A 90 -2.20 -12.47 -23.28
C PHE A 90 -1.52 -11.53 -22.27
N GLU A 91 -2.28 -10.65 -21.62
CA GLU A 91 -1.78 -9.78 -20.54
C GLU A 91 -1.19 -10.63 -19.42
N GLU A 92 -1.96 -11.58 -18.90
CA GLU A 92 -1.55 -12.47 -17.82
C GLU A 92 -0.33 -13.33 -18.22
N ALA A 93 -0.32 -13.88 -19.44
CA ALA A 93 0.83 -14.65 -19.94
C ALA A 93 2.12 -13.80 -19.98
N GLY A 94 2.03 -12.56 -20.47
CA GLY A 94 3.17 -11.65 -20.57
C GLY A 94 3.68 -11.21 -19.19
N GLU A 95 2.77 -10.85 -18.27
CA GLU A 95 3.10 -10.47 -16.90
C GLU A 95 3.74 -11.62 -16.12
N ASN A 96 3.12 -12.81 -16.14
CA ASN A 96 3.64 -13.97 -15.43
C ASN A 96 5.00 -14.41 -15.97
N GLN A 97 5.22 -14.31 -17.30
CA GLN A 97 6.51 -14.62 -17.92
C GLN A 97 7.60 -13.58 -17.55
N SER A 98 7.22 -12.30 -17.44
CA SER A 98 8.12 -11.24 -16.97
C SER A 98 8.55 -11.49 -15.52
N ARG A 99 7.59 -11.72 -14.61
CA ARG A 99 7.84 -12.08 -13.20
C ARG A 99 8.69 -13.35 -13.08
N LEU A 100 8.39 -14.38 -13.87
CA LEU A 100 9.17 -15.62 -13.88
C LEU A 100 10.63 -15.36 -14.29
N SER A 101 10.85 -14.52 -15.30
CA SER A 101 12.20 -14.19 -15.77
C SER A 101 13.01 -13.45 -14.71
N GLU A 102 12.37 -12.53 -13.97
CA GLU A 102 12.97 -11.82 -12.83
C GLU A 102 13.29 -12.76 -11.68
N ALA A 103 12.33 -13.58 -11.24
CA ALA A 103 12.55 -14.54 -10.16
C ALA A 103 13.68 -15.54 -10.46
N VAL A 104 13.81 -15.99 -11.73
CA VAL A 104 14.92 -16.85 -12.15
C VAL A 104 16.26 -16.09 -12.12
N ALA A 105 16.30 -14.82 -12.54
CA ALA A 105 17.52 -14.00 -12.45
C ALA A 105 17.95 -13.82 -10.98
N ASP A 106 17.02 -13.48 -10.09
CA ASP A 106 17.27 -13.32 -8.65
C ASP A 106 17.76 -14.61 -8.00
N TYR A 107 17.18 -15.76 -8.38
CA TYR A 107 17.65 -17.07 -7.90
C TYR A 107 19.12 -17.30 -8.29
N ARG A 108 19.50 -16.97 -9.53
CA ARG A 108 20.88 -17.17 -10.00
C ARG A 108 21.86 -16.25 -9.29
N GLU A 109 21.53 -14.98 -9.11
CA GLU A 109 22.36 -14.03 -8.36
C GLU A 109 22.53 -14.47 -6.90
N THR A 110 21.41 -14.77 -6.23
CA THR A 110 21.41 -15.27 -4.83
C THR A 110 22.22 -16.55 -4.69
N LYS A 111 22.21 -17.42 -5.72
CA LYS A 111 22.99 -18.65 -5.72
C LYS A 111 24.49 -18.38 -5.80
N GLU A 112 24.91 -17.40 -6.59
CA GLU A 112 26.32 -16.98 -6.64
C GLU A 112 26.76 -16.42 -5.27
N GLU A 113 25.93 -15.62 -4.61
CA GLU A 113 26.21 -15.16 -3.25
C GLU A 113 26.33 -16.31 -2.26
N TYR A 114 25.42 -17.29 -2.35
CA TYR A 114 25.41 -18.47 -1.49
C TYR A 114 26.71 -19.27 -1.64
N GLU A 115 27.12 -19.51 -2.88
CA GLU A 115 28.37 -20.21 -3.17
C GLU A 115 29.58 -19.43 -2.64
N ALA A 116 29.61 -18.10 -2.82
CA ALA A 116 30.67 -17.24 -2.29
C ALA A 116 30.72 -17.25 -0.75
N ALA A 117 29.57 -17.17 -0.08
CA ALA A 117 29.46 -17.26 1.37
C ALA A 117 29.99 -18.60 1.90
N ARG A 118 29.64 -19.69 1.21
CA ARG A 118 30.11 -21.04 1.54
C ARG A 118 31.61 -21.20 1.33
N GLU A 119 32.17 -20.67 0.24
CA GLU A 119 33.61 -20.67 -0.02
C GLU A 119 34.39 -19.85 1.03
N ALA A 120 33.80 -18.75 1.50
CA ALA A 120 34.34 -17.94 2.59
C ALA A 120 34.21 -18.61 3.98
N GLY A 121 33.44 -19.69 4.09
CA GLY A 121 33.14 -20.37 5.35
C GLY A 121 32.19 -19.60 6.27
N ASN A 122 31.37 -18.70 5.70
CA ASN A 122 30.33 -17.98 6.43
C ASN A 122 29.03 -18.80 6.45
N GLU A 123 28.94 -19.77 7.37
CA GLU A 123 27.82 -20.72 7.41
C GLU A 123 26.47 -20.06 7.76
N GLU A 124 26.45 -19.00 8.58
CA GLU A 124 25.20 -18.29 8.92
C GLU A 124 24.61 -17.61 7.68
N ARG A 125 25.41 -16.80 6.97
CA ARG A 125 24.98 -16.16 5.71
C ARG A 125 24.63 -17.18 4.63
N ALA A 126 25.37 -18.28 4.53
CA ALA A 126 25.05 -19.33 3.57
C ALA A 126 23.69 -19.99 3.84
N ARG A 127 23.29 -20.15 5.12
CA ARG A 127 21.97 -20.68 5.48
C ARG A 127 20.85 -19.68 5.24
N GLU A 128 21.08 -18.39 5.47
CA GLU A 128 20.14 -17.33 5.13
C GLU A 128 19.86 -17.32 3.63
N LEU A 129 20.91 -17.26 2.81
CA LEU A 129 20.81 -17.30 1.35
C LEU A 129 20.18 -18.61 0.84
N ALA A 130 20.48 -19.74 1.46
CA ALA A 130 19.87 -21.01 1.09
C ALA A 130 18.35 -21.07 1.36
N ARG A 131 17.86 -20.35 2.38
CA ARG A 131 16.42 -20.18 2.62
C ARG A 131 15.79 -19.20 1.63
N GLU A 132 16.50 -18.15 1.27
CA GLU A 132 16.06 -17.22 0.22
C GLU A 132 15.92 -17.92 -1.14
N LEU A 133 16.90 -18.76 -1.50
CA LEU A 133 16.81 -19.65 -2.67
C LEU A 133 15.62 -20.61 -2.61
N GLU A 134 15.26 -21.10 -1.42
CA GLU A 134 14.07 -21.95 -1.23
C GLU A 134 12.79 -21.18 -1.53
N THR A 135 12.68 -19.93 -1.05
CA THR A 135 11.55 -19.05 -1.39
C THR A 135 11.46 -18.80 -2.89
N LEU A 136 12.57 -18.39 -3.51
CA LEU A 136 12.63 -18.11 -4.95
C LEU A 136 12.32 -19.36 -5.80
N ALA A 137 12.79 -20.54 -5.41
CA ALA A 137 12.49 -21.78 -6.13
C ALA A 137 10.99 -22.11 -6.11
N ASN A 138 10.31 -21.93 -4.98
CA ASN A 138 8.86 -22.16 -4.87
C ASN A 138 8.05 -21.11 -5.66
N GLU A 139 8.53 -19.87 -5.70
CA GLU A 139 7.95 -18.81 -6.53
C GLU A 139 8.10 -19.12 -8.03
N ILE A 140 9.28 -19.53 -8.48
CA ILE A 140 9.55 -19.97 -9.85
C ILE A 140 8.66 -21.17 -10.23
N GLU A 141 8.44 -22.12 -9.32
CA GLU A 141 7.54 -23.26 -9.57
C GLU A 141 6.10 -22.79 -9.81
N THR A 142 5.62 -21.88 -8.97
CA THR A 142 4.26 -21.33 -9.04
C THR A 142 4.07 -20.52 -10.32
N LEU A 143 4.97 -19.56 -10.59
CA LEU A 143 4.94 -18.73 -11.79
C LEU A 143 5.10 -19.57 -13.06
N GLY A 144 6.00 -20.56 -13.06
CA GLY A 144 6.16 -21.50 -14.16
C GLY A 144 4.91 -22.34 -14.41
N GLY A 145 4.17 -22.70 -13.35
CA GLY A 145 2.85 -23.32 -13.43
C GLY A 145 1.82 -22.42 -14.13
N SER A 146 1.72 -21.17 -13.68
CA SER A 146 0.78 -20.16 -14.22
C SER A 146 1.07 -19.83 -15.69
N VAL A 147 2.33 -19.58 -16.07
CA VAL A 147 2.69 -19.28 -17.47
C VAL A 147 2.27 -20.41 -18.41
N ARG A 148 2.49 -21.67 -18.00
CA ARG A 148 2.08 -22.82 -18.81
C ARG A 148 0.56 -22.98 -18.90
N GLU A 149 -0.17 -22.67 -17.84
CA GLU A 149 -1.64 -22.63 -17.87
C GLU A 149 -2.13 -21.59 -18.88
N SER A 150 -1.58 -20.37 -18.85
CA SER A 150 -1.91 -19.32 -19.84
C SER A 150 -1.55 -19.75 -21.27
N TYR A 151 -0.43 -20.46 -21.48
CA TYR A 151 -0.08 -21.00 -22.80
C TYR A 151 -1.09 -22.05 -23.29
N ASP A 152 -1.52 -22.97 -22.44
CA ASP A 152 -2.54 -23.98 -22.77
C ASP A 152 -3.88 -23.31 -23.17
N GLU A 153 -4.26 -22.24 -22.50
CA GLU A 153 -5.48 -21.46 -22.79
C GLU A 153 -5.37 -20.72 -24.15
N ILE A 154 -4.25 -20.03 -24.39
CA ILE A 154 -3.98 -19.35 -25.65
C ILE A 154 -3.92 -20.36 -26.81
N GLU A 155 -3.24 -21.50 -26.67
CA GLU A 155 -3.20 -22.54 -27.70
C GLU A 155 -4.61 -23.07 -28.02
N ALA A 156 -5.44 -23.30 -27.00
CA ALA A 156 -6.79 -23.81 -27.17
C ALA A 156 -7.71 -22.83 -27.92
N ALA A 157 -7.57 -21.53 -27.66
CA ALA A 157 -8.38 -20.49 -28.28
C ALA A 157 -7.91 -20.13 -29.71
N THR A 158 -6.59 -20.05 -29.92
CA THR A 158 -6.00 -19.54 -31.17
C THR A 158 -5.61 -20.64 -32.16
N GLY A 159 -5.35 -21.85 -31.67
CA GLY A 159 -4.74 -22.93 -32.45
C GLY A 159 -3.25 -22.72 -32.75
N ALA A 160 -2.60 -21.77 -32.07
CA ALA A 160 -1.15 -21.60 -32.09
C ALA A 160 -0.40 -22.79 -31.47
N ASN A 161 0.92 -22.83 -31.64
CA ASN A 161 1.78 -23.89 -31.11
C ASN A 161 2.87 -23.27 -30.23
N LEU A 162 2.60 -23.24 -28.93
CA LEU A 162 3.46 -22.86 -27.80
C LEU A 162 4.07 -24.09 -27.09
N SER A 163 3.86 -25.31 -27.59
CA SER A 163 4.42 -26.53 -26.98
C SER A 163 5.94 -26.52 -26.81
N GLU A 164 6.69 -25.75 -27.60
CA GLU A 164 8.15 -25.59 -27.41
C GLU A 164 8.45 -24.61 -26.27
N SER A 165 7.67 -23.54 -26.15
CA SER A 165 7.71 -22.56 -25.06
C SER A 165 7.34 -23.19 -23.71
N ASP A 166 6.29 -24.02 -23.69
CA ASP A 166 5.87 -24.79 -22.52
C ASP A 166 7.01 -25.71 -22.02
N ALA A 167 7.66 -26.42 -22.94
CA ALA A 167 8.81 -27.27 -22.61
C ALA A 167 10.01 -26.47 -22.09
N ALA A 168 10.24 -25.25 -22.59
CA ALA A 168 11.32 -24.38 -22.12
C ALA A 168 11.08 -23.90 -20.69
N VAL A 169 9.84 -23.51 -20.35
CA VAL A 169 9.44 -23.14 -18.98
C VAL A 169 9.53 -24.34 -18.05
N GLU A 170 9.08 -25.52 -18.49
CA GLU A 170 9.21 -26.77 -17.72
C GLU A 170 10.68 -27.16 -17.47
N GLU A 171 11.56 -26.95 -18.44
CA GLU A 171 13.01 -27.20 -18.30
C GLU A 171 13.63 -26.29 -17.24
N VAL A 172 13.36 -24.98 -17.28
CA VAL A 172 13.86 -24.02 -16.29
C VAL A 172 13.41 -24.38 -14.88
N ASN A 173 12.13 -24.69 -14.70
CA ASN A 173 11.59 -25.07 -13.40
C ASN A 173 12.27 -26.34 -12.87
N ASN A 174 12.40 -27.38 -13.70
CA ASN A 174 13.09 -28.63 -13.30
C ASN A 174 14.57 -28.42 -12.94
N ASP A 175 15.27 -27.55 -13.68
CA ASP A 175 16.66 -27.23 -13.41
C ASP A 175 16.82 -26.51 -12.06
N ILE A 176 15.99 -25.49 -11.79
CA ILE A 176 16.00 -24.76 -10.52
C ILE A 176 15.66 -25.69 -9.36
N GLN A 177 14.63 -26.55 -9.49
CA GLN A 177 14.27 -27.50 -8.44
C GLN A 177 15.37 -28.51 -8.15
N THR A 178 16.06 -29.01 -9.18
CA THR A 178 17.21 -29.92 -9.01
C THR A 178 18.38 -29.24 -8.30
N GLU A 179 18.65 -27.98 -8.63
CA GLU A 179 19.67 -27.18 -7.96
C GLU A 179 19.30 -26.89 -6.51
N GLN A 180 18.04 -26.56 -6.25
CA GLN A 180 17.54 -26.26 -4.91
C GLN A 180 17.58 -27.49 -4.00
N GLU A 181 17.23 -28.67 -4.51
CA GLU A 181 17.38 -29.93 -3.77
C GLU A 181 18.85 -30.13 -3.32
N THR A 182 19.81 -29.80 -4.19
CA THR A 182 21.24 -29.87 -3.88
C THR A 182 21.66 -28.86 -2.80
N VAL A 183 21.11 -27.64 -2.82
CA VAL A 183 21.36 -26.63 -1.77
C VAL A 183 20.78 -27.11 -0.44
N ARG A 184 19.53 -27.60 -0.46
CA ARG A 184 18.80 -28.09 0.71
C ARG A 184 19.53 -29.22 1.40
N GLU A 185 19.93 -30.27 0.67
CA GLU A 185 20.69 -31.41 1.20
C GLU A 185 22.04 -31.03 1.83
N GLN A 186 22.62 -29.90 1.42
CA GLN A 186 23.95 -29.47 1.87
C GLN A 186 23.91 -28.53 3.06
N GLN A 187 22.87 -27.72 3.19
CA GLN A 187 22.77 -26.69 4.23
C GLN A 187 21.91 -27.11 5.41
N PHE A 188 20.95 -28.00 5.18
CA PHE A 188 19.94 -28.29 6.17
C PHE A 188 19.83 -29.78 6.52
N GLU A 189 19.43 -30.03 7.76
CA GLU A 189 19.03 -31.33 8.28
C GLU A 189 17.50 -31.36 8.34
N GLU A 190 16.88 -32.33 7.66
CA GLU A 190 15.44 -32.59 7.76
C GLU A 190 15.04 -32.89 9.20
N THR A 191 13.84 -32.48 9.56
CA THR A 191 13.26 -32.73 10.89
C THR A 191 11.98 -33.54 10.82
N GLU A 192 11.60 -34.12 11.95
CA GLU A 192 10.36 -34.85 12.15
C GLU A 192 9.74 -34.33 13.45
N LEU A 193 8.59 -33.68 13.31
CA LEU A 193 7.72 -33.15 14.34
C LEU A 193 6.59 -34.14 14.58
N THR A 194 6.49 -34.62 15.82
CA THR A 194 5.39 -35.49 16.23
C THR A 194 4.63 -34.88 17.39
N LEU A 195 3.30 -34.99 17.35
CA LEU A 195 2.39 -34.52 18.41
C LEU A 195 1.42 -35.63 18.82
N GLU A 196 1.36 -35.88 20.12
CA GLU A 196 0.37 -36.77 20.73
C GLU A 196 -0.58 -35.93 21.61
N PRO A 197 -1.79 -35.61 21.12
CA PRO A 197 -2.75 -34.83 21.89
C PRO A 197 -3.34 -35.63 23.06
N GLU A 198 -3.50 -35.00 24.23
CA GLU A 198 -4.21 -35.61 25.37
C GLU A 198 -5.73 -35.66 25.15
N ARG A 199 -6.26 -34.75 24.32
CA ARG A 199 -7.67 -34.61 23.94
C ARG A 199 -7.77 -33.97 22.56
N THR A 200 -8.91 -34.19 21.89
CA THR A 200 -9.20 -33.61 20.57
C THR A 200 -10.42 -32.69 20.59
N ASP A 201 -11.34 -32.88 21.55
CA ASP A 201 -12.40 -31.91 21.83
C ASP A 201 -11.79 -30.77 22.66
N ILE A 202 -11.74 -29.57 22.07
CA ILE A 202 -11.04 -28.41 22.62
C ILE A 202 -11.91 -27.16 22.60
N SER A 203 -11.61 -26.22 23.50
CA SER A 203 -12.22 -24.89 23.55
C SER A 203 -11.21 -23.90 24.12
N PHE A 204 -11.56 -22.61 24.19
CA PHE A 204 -10.69 -21.65 24.84
C PHE A 204 -10.39 -22.03 26.31
N THR A 205 -11.39 -22.56 27.03
CA THR A 205 -11.23 -22.98 28.44
C THR A 205 -10.59 -24.36 28.59
N GLU A 206 -10.80 -25.23 27.59
CA GLU A 206 -10.25 -26.58 27.52
C GLU A 206 -9.23 -26.69 26.38
N PRO A 207 -7.97 -26.23 26.60
CA PRO A 207 -6.98 -26.14 25.53
C PRO A 207 -6.61 -27.50 24.97
N LEU A 208 -6.05 -27.48 23.76
CA LEU A 208 -5.25 -28.57 23.26
C LEU A 208 -3.96 -28.65 24.07
N ILE A 209 -3.78 -29.75 24.81
CA ILE A 209 -2.50 -30.10 25.43
C ILE A 209 -1.95 -31.29 24.67
N ALA A 210 -0.75 -31.15 24.10
CA ALA A 210 -0.09 -32.20 23.33
C ALA A 210 1.34 -32.43 23.82
N ALA A 211 1.71 -33.70 23.95
CA ALA A 211 3.10 -34.09 24.13
C ALA A 211 3.77 -34.07 22.75
N GLY A 212 4.81 -33.25 22.60
CA GLY A 212 5.54 -33.12 21.35
C GLY A 212 6.94 -33.68 21.42
N GLU A 213 7.46 -34.08 20.26
CA GLU A 213 8.84 -34.49 20.08
C GLU A 213 9.35 -34.01 18.72
N LEU A 214 10.51 -33.35 18.73
CA LEU A 214 11.20 -32.85 17.54
C LEU A 214 12.56 -33.55 17.41
N ARG A 215 12.76 -34.20 16.26
CA ARG A 215 13.98 -34.95 15.93
C ARG A 215 14.48 -34.57 14.55
N THR A 216 15.73 -34.85 14.25
CA THR A 216 16.20 -34.91 12.87
C THR A 216 15.66 -36.17 12.20
N ALA A 217 15.62 -36.22 10.87
CA ALA A 217 15.17 -37.41 10.11
C ALA A 217 15.99 -38.68 10.43
N ASP A 218 17.25 -38.53 10.84
CA ASP A 218 18.11 -39.63 11.33
C ASP A 218 17.76 -40.11 12.76
N GLY A 219 16.79 -39.46 13.40
CA GLY A 219 16.29 -39.78 14.74
C GLY A 219 17.09 -39.16 15.89
N ASN A 220 17.97 -38.18 15.65
CA ASN A 220 18.65 -37.47 16.73
C ASN A 220 17.71 -36.42 17.35
N PRO A 221 17.64 -36.26 18.69
CA PRO A 221 16.78 -35.27 19.30
C PRO A 221 17.31 -33.85 19.13
N ILE A 222 16.44 -32.90 18.78
CA ILE A 222 16.73 -31.47 18.80
C ILE A 222 16.50 -30.96 20.21
N ALA A 223 17.57 -30.85 21.00
CA ALA A 223 17.47 -30.86 22.46
C ALA A 223 17.93 -29.56 23.14
N ASN A 224 17.13 -29.06 24.08
CA ASN A 224 17.37 -27.82 24.84
C ASN A 224 17.40 -26.57 23.95
N GLU A 225 16.57 -26.57 22.91
CA GLU A 225 16.37 -25.47 21.98
C GLU A 225 15.06 -24.76 22.31
N GLU A 226 15.01 -23.44 22.14
CA GLU A 226 13.74 -22.71 22.05
C GLU A 226 13.28 -22.80 20.59
N ILE A 227 12.12 -23.41 20.35
CA ILE A 227 11.57 -23.61 19.01
C ILE A 227 10.30 -22.80 18.85
N GLN A 228 10.05 -22.36 17.62
CA GLN A 228 8.83 -21.69 17.23
C GLN A 228 7.90 -22.69 16.52
N LEU A 229 6.65 -22.73 16.96
CA LEU A 229 5.59 -23.50 16.34
C LEU A 229 4.56 -22.53 15.76
N ALA A 230 4.13 -22.73 14.53
CA ALA A 230 2.97 -22.08 13.95
C ALA A 230 1.77 -23.03 14.05
N ILE A 231 0.63 -22.52 14.52
CA ILE A 231 -0.62 -23.28 14.76
C ILE A 231 -1.78 -22.46 14.23
N GLY A 232 -2.30 -22.79 13.04
CA GLY A 232 -3.26 -21.93 12.35
C GLY A 232 -2.71 -20.50 12.21
N ASN A 233 -3.44 -19.51 12.73
CA ASN A 233 -3.00 -18.10 12.71
C ASN A 233 -2.17 -17.67 13.94
N HIS A 234 -1.72 -18.63 14.76
CA HIS A 234 -1.00 -18.37 16.00
C HIS A 234 0.44 -18.85 15.92
N SER A 235 1.31 -18.25 16.72
CA SER A 235 2.67 -18.75 16.91
C SER A 235 2.99 -18.90 18.39
N GLU A 236 3.56 -20.04 18.76
CA GLU A 236 3.92 -20.39 20.13
C GLU A 236 5.40 -20.72 20.21
N ARG A 237 6.07 -20.26 21.28
CA ARG A 237 7.46 -20.64 21.57
C ARG A 237 7.51 -21.67 22.69
N VAL A 238 8.15 -22.80 22.43
CA VAL A 238 8.32 -23.89 23.41
C VAL A 238 9.78 -24.30 23.50
N ALA A 239 10.20 -24.80 24.67
CA ALA A 239 11.55 -25.31 24.85
C ALA A 239 11.56 -26.84 24.79
N THR A 240 12.45 -27.41 23.98
CA THR A 240 12.67 -28.86 23.95
C THR A 240 13.54 -29.30 25.11
N ASP A 241 13.32 -30.50 25.65
CA ASP A 241 14.14 -31.08 26.70
C ASP A 241 15.39 -31.79 26.13
N SER A 242 16.21 -32.37 27.01
CA SER A 242 17.42 -33.12 26.63
C SER A 242 17.21 -34.30 25.67
N ALA A 243 15.96 -34.70 25.45
CA ALA A 243 15.57 -35.78 24.55
C ALA A 243 14.67 -35.30 23.40
N GLY A 244 14.58 -33.98 23.17
CA GLY A 244 13.81 -33.38 22.08
C GLY A 244 12.31 -33.27 22.34
N ARG A 245 11.86 -33.54 23.57
CA ARG A 245 10.43 -33.48 23.91
C ARG A 245 10.01 -32.11 24.41
N PHE A 246 8.77 -31.72 24.13
CA PHE A 246 8.15 -30.49 24.63
C PHE A 246 6.67 -30.74 24.96
N THR A 247 6.01 -29.73 25.50
CA THR A 247 4.56 -29.73 25.71
C THR A 247 3.98 -28.50 25.03
N LEU A 248 3.03 -28.70 24.14
CA LEU A 248 2.26 -27.63 23.51
C LEU A 248 0.95 -27.44 24.30
N GLU A 249 0.65 -26.20 24.64
CA GLU A 249 -0.67 -25.78 25.10
C GLU A 249 -1.22 -24.75 24.09
N TYR A 250 -2.33 -25.07 23.44
CA TYR A 250 -2.95 -24.19 22.46
C TYR A 250 -4.42 -23.93 22.81
N ARG A 251 -4.81 -22.65 22.83
CA ARG A 251 -6.17 -22.18 23.13
C ARG A 251 -6.79 -21.57 21.88
N PRO A 252 -7.76 -22.24 21.23
CA PRO A 252 -8.40 -21.67 20.05
C PRO A 252 -9.19 -20.41 20.44
N ALA A 253 -8.95 -19.32 19.70
CA ALA A 253 -9.59 -18.02 19.94
C ALA A 253 -10.44 -17.56 18.73
N ASN A 254 -9.80 -17.40 17.57
CA ASN A 254 -10.38 -16.97 16.30
C ASN A 254 -10.56 -18.11 15.28
N GLU A 255 -10.21 -19.36 15.65
CA GLU A 255 -10.37 -20.50 14.75
C GLU A 255 -11.84 -20.78 14.44
N SER A 256 -12.11 -21.18 13.19
CA SER A 256 -13.45 -21.58 12.77
C SER A 256 -13.94 -22.79 13.55
N LEU A 257 -15.22 -22.79 13.93
CA LEU A 257 -15.86 -23.98 14.52
C LEU A 257 -15.96 -25.16 13.54
N SER A 258 -15.77 -24.91 12.24
CA SER A 258 -15.70 -25.95 11.21
C SER A 258 -14.30 -26.55 11.02
N THR A 259 -13.31 -26.10 11.78
CA THR A 259 -11.95 -26.65 11.71
C THR A 259 -11.93 -28.02 12.39
N ASP A 260 -11.76 -29.07 11.59
CA ASP A 260 -11.67 -30.46 12.04
C ASP A 260 -10.21 -30.95 12.15
N GLU A 261 -9.26 -30.22 11.55
CA GLU A 261 -7.84 -30.53 11.49
C GLU A 261 -7.02 -29.27 11.76
N LEU A 262 -6.11 -29.33 12.73
CA LEU A 262 -5.22 -28.25 13.11
C LEU A 262 -3.80 -28.59 12.65
N GLU A 263 -3.27 -27.78 11.75
CA GLU A 263 -1.88 -27.88 11.31
C GLU A 263 -0.95 -27.21 12.33
N VAL A 264 0.13 -27.92 12.67
CA VAL A 264 1.19 -27.42 13.54
C VAL A 264 2.52 -27.57 12.81
N GLN A 265 3.18 -26.45 12.57
CA GLN A 265 4.43 -26.40 11.83
C GLN A 265 5.58 -25.94 12.74
N TYR A 266 6.71 -26.66 12.71
CA TYR A 266 7.97 -26.19 13.25
C TYR A 266 8.58 -25.17 12.28
N VAL A 267 8.76 -23.95 12.76
CA VAL A 267 9.36 -22.85 12.00
C VAL A 267 10.78 -22.60 12.53
N PRO A 268 11.83 -23.05 11.83
CA PRO A 268 13.20 -22.80 12.23
C PRO A 268 13.59 -21.34 12.02
N GLU A 269 14.50 -20.81 12.85
CA GLU A 269 15.13 -19.51 12.61
C GLU A 269 15.89 -19.48 11.27
N THR A 270 16.05 -18.31 10.67
CA THR A 270 16.69 -18.11 9.35
C THR A 270 18.14 -18.60 9.26
N GLN A 271 18.83 -18.74 10.39
CA GLN A 271 20.20 -19.26 10.47
C GLN A 271 20.28 -20.71 10.97
N SER A 272 19.14 -21.33 11.30
CA SER A 272 19.09 -22.69 11.83
C SER A 272 19.60 -23.70 10.80
N THR A 273 20.24 -24.77 11.27
CA THR A 273 20.63 -25.89 10.41
C THR A 273 19.47 -26.83 10.10
N TYR A 274 18.30 -26.62 10.73
CA TYR A 274 17.16 -27.51 10.61
C TYR A 274 16.14 -26.99 9.60
N LEU A 275 15.53 -27.90 8.84
CA LEU A 275 14.32 -27.61 8.08
C LEU A 275 13.08 -27.61 8.99
N GLY A 276 12.06 -26.87 8.57
CA GLY A 276 10.75 -26.99 9.16
C GLY A 276 10.15 -28.37 8.90
N ASP A 277 9.15 -28.72 9.69
CA ASP A 277 8.33 -29.90 9.49
C ASP A 277 6.92 -29.60 10.01
N GLU A 278 5.91 -30.25 9.46
CA GLU A 278 4.52 -30.01 9.80
C GLU A 278 3.79 -31.31 10.17
N THR A 279 2.82 -31.17 11.07
CA THR A 279 1.98 -32.28 11.49
C THR A 279 0.56 -31.81 11.75
N THR A 280 -0.41 -32.69 11.50
CA THR A 280 -1.83 -32.36 11.64
C THR A 280 -2.44 -33.09 12.83
N VAL A 281 -3.18 -32.35 13.65
CA VAL A 281 -3.94 -32.87 14.79
C VAL A 281 -5.43 -32.79 14.48
N ASN A 282 -6.14 -33.91 14.56
CA ASN A 282 -7.60 -33.92 14.42
C ASN A 282 -8.24 -33.28 15.68
N VAL A 283 -9.16 -32.34 15.49
CA VAL A 283 -9.78 -31.57 16.57
C VAL A 283 -11.29 -31.44 16.38
N SER A 284 -12.00 -31.13 17.46
CA SER A 284 -13.37 -30.62 17.44
C SER A 284 -13.42 -29.41 18.34
N ILE A 285 -13.74 -28.24 17.77
CA ILE A 285 -13.69 -26.97 18.50
C ILE A 285 -15.07 -26.62 19.04
N GLU A 286 -15.16 -26.44 20.35
CA GLU A 286 -16.36 -25.93 21.03
C GLU A 286 -16.24 -24.42 21.30
N GLN A 287 -17.31 -23.69 20.99
CA GLN A 287 -17.36 -22.24 21.22
C GLN A 287 -17.38 -21.90 22.72
N SER A 288 -16.57 -20.91 23.12
CA SER A 288 -16.58 -20.31 24.45
C SER A 288 -17.12 -18.88 24.41
N GLU A 289 -17.81 -18.44 25.47
CA GLU A 289 -18.35 -17.08 25.59
C GLU A 289 -17.36 -16.17 26.33
N PRO A 290 -16.73 -15.18 25.65
CA PRO A 290 -15.89 -14.21 26.32
C PRO A 290 -16.70 -13.09 26.98
N ALA A 291 -16.11 -12.49 28.01
CA ALA A 291 -16.53 -11.25 28.63
C ALA A 291 -15.56 -10.12 28.23
N VAL A 292 -16.07 -9.16 27.47
CA VAL A 292 -15.40 -7.87 27.22
C VAL A 292 -15.86 -6.91 28.32
N SER A 293 -14.93 -6.20 28.96
CA SER A 293 -15.23 -5.19 29.97
C SER A 293 -14.48 -3.90 29.67
N LEU A 294 -15.21 -2.80 29.53
CA LEU A 294 -14.65 -1.47 29.32
C LEU A 294 -14.38 -0.82 30.68
N ASN A 295 -13.10 -0.67 31.02
CA ASN A 295 -12.66 -0.16 32.32
C ASN A 295 -12.53 1.36 32.33
N GLU A 296 -12.00 1.94 31.25
CA GLU A 296 -11.84 3.37 31.08
C GLU A 296 -12.25 3.80 29.66
N ALA A 297 -12.90 4.95 29.56
CA ALA A 297 -13.26 5.57 28.30
C ALA A 297 -13.31 7.09 28.43
N SER A 298 -13.03 7.80 27.33
CA SER A 298 -13.30 9.24 27.24
C SER A 298 -14.78 9.50 27.53
N ASN A 299 -15.07 10.42 28.44
CA ASN A 299 -16.47 10.80 28.77
C ASN A 299 -17.00 11.87 27.82
N GLU A 300 -16.11 12.62 27.19
CA GLU A 300 -16.45 13.76 26.34
C GLU A 300 -15.35 13.96 25.30
N VAL A 301 -15.75 14.19 24.04
CA VAL A 301 -14.86 14.33 22.87
C VAL A 301 -15.49 15.28 21.85
N SER A 302 -14.69 15.81 20.93
CA SER A 302 -15.10 16.71 19.84
C SER A 302 -14.50 16.23 18.52
N TYR A 303 -14.89 16.83 17.39
CA TYR A 303 -14.28 16.52 16.09
C TYR A 303 -12.76 16.63 16.15
N GLY A 304 -12.05 15.64 15.59
CA GLY A 304 -10.58 15.63 15.55
C GLY A 304 -9.90 15.33 16.89
N GLU A 305 -10.62 15.26 18.01
CA GLU A 305 -10.08 14.81 19.29
C GLU A 305 -9.99 13.28 19.34
N GLU A 306 -9.13 12.74 20.22
CA GLU A 306 -8.99 11.30 20.41
C GLU A 306 -9.93 10.77 21.51
N ALA A 307 -10.79 9.82 21.18
CA ALA A 307 -11.45 8.96 22.15
C ALA A 307 -10.51 7.83 22.58
N THR A 308 -10.18 7.77 23.88
CA THR A 308 -9.43 6.67 24.46
C THR A 308 -10.40 5.63 25.02
N VAL A 309 -10.09 4.35 24.80
CA VAL A 309 -10.75 3.21 25.45
C VAL A 309 -9.71 2.26 26.03
N VAL A 310 -9.95 1.74 27.23
CA VAL A 310 -9.12 0.74 27.90
C VAL A 310 -10.02 -0.29 28.58
N GLY A 311 -9.68 -1.56 28.47
CA GLY A 311 -10.48 -2.62 29.06
C GLY A 311 -9.78 -3.96 29.08
N GLU A 312 -10.57 -4.99 29.36
CA GLU A 312 -10.11 -6.38 29.41
C GLU A 312 -11.04 -7.34 28.67
N VAL A 313 -10.48 -8.45 28.19
CA VAL A 313 -11.21 -9.57 27.60
C VAL A 313 -10.81 -10.84 28.32
N THR A 314 -11.79 -11.55 28.88
CA THR A 314 -11.56 -12.80 29.61
C THR A 314 -12.59 -13.86 29.26
N VAL A 315 -12.26 -15.13 29.42
CA VAL A 315 -13.21 -16.26 29.43
C VAL A 315 -13.05 -16.98 30.76
N ASP A 316 -14.09 -17.01 31.58
CA ASP A 316 -14.05 -17.58 32.94
C ASP A 316 -12.86 -17.07 33.80
N GLY A 317 -12.45 -15.82 33.58
CA GLY A 317 -11.32 -15.17 34.27
C GLY A 317 -9.93 -15.49 33.72
N VAL A 318 -9.83 -16.27 32.63
CA VAL A 318 -8.59 -16.46 31.86
C VAL A 318 -8.47 -15.33 30.84
N PRO A 319 -7.34 -14.60 30.78
CA PRO A 319 -7.14 -13.54 29.79
C PRO A 319 -7.13 -14.10 28.36
N VAL A 320 -7.75 -13.38 27.43
CA VAL A 320 -7.74 -13.69 25.99
C VAL A 320 -6.65 -12.88 25.31
N ASP A 321 -5.87 -13.52 24.44
CA ASP A 321 -4.77 -12.89 23.69
C ASP A 321 -4.94 -13.10 22.19
N GLY A 322 -4.28 -12.27 21.38
CA GLY A 322 -4.20 -12.45 19.93
C GLY A 322 -5.54 -12.24 19.20
N VAL A 323 -6.43 -11.41 19.78
CA VAL A 323 -7.68 -11.01 19.15
C VAL A 323 -7.76 -9.49 19.00
N THR A 324 -8.42 -9.02 17.95
CA THR A 324 -8.63 -7.61 17.67
C THR A 324 -10.09 -7.21 17.93
N LEU A 325 -10.29 -6.18 18.75
CA LEU A 325 -11.61 -5.60 19.02
C LEU A 325 -11.90 -4.44 18.06
N ALA A 326 -13.16 -4.27 17.70
CA ALA A 326 -13.65 -3.09 16.99
C ALA A 326 -14.15 -2.03 17.98
N VAL A 327 -13.67 -0.80 17.84
CA VAL A 327 -14.19 0.37 18.57
C VAL A 327 -15.18 1.10 17.67
N VAL A 328 -16.42 1.20 18.13
CA VAL A 328 -17.57 1.69 17.37
C VAL A 328 -18.23 2.81 18.14
N LEU A 329 -18.41 3.97 17.50
CA LEU A 329 -19.13 5.13 18.05
C LEU A 329 -20.32 5.43 17.15
N GLU A 330 -21.54 5.44 17.71
CA GLU A 330 -22.79 5.64 16.95
C GLU A 330 -22.98 4.65 15.77
N GLY A 331 -22.38 3.47 15.86
CA GLY A 331 -22.42 2.47 14.78
C GLY A 331 -21.33 2.63 13.72
N GLU A 332 -20.55 3.70 13.76
CA GLU A 332 -19.36 3.89 12.93
C GLU A 332 -18.12 3.32 13.61
N ARG A 333 -17.31 2.54 12.89
CA ARG A 333 -16.03 2.05 13.41
C ARG A 333 -15.02 3.20 13.38
N ILE A 334 -14.61 3.65 14.55
CA ILE A 334 -13.60 4.71 14.71
C ILE A 334 -12.19 4.15 14.91
N GLY A 335 -12.05 2.87 15.25
CA GLY A 335 -10.75 2.24 15.42
C GLY A 335 -10.80 0.76 15.77
N THR A 336 -9.61 0.20 16.05
CA THR A 336 -9.41 -1.18 16.50
C THR A 336 -8.48 -1.21 17.72
N ALA A 337 -8.59 -2.27 18.52
CA ALA A 337 -7.75 -2.48 19.69
C ALA A 337 -7.26 -3.93 19.74
N GLU A 338 -5.94 -4.12 19.69
CA GLU A 338 -5.31 -5.42 19.92
C GLU A 338 -5.37 -5.81 21.39
N VAL A 339 -5.66 -7.07 21.68
CA VAL A 339 -5.69 -7.61 23.04
C VAL A 339 -4.39 -8.34 23.34
N GLN A 340 -3.71 -7.92 24.41
CA GLN A 340 -2.48 -8.53 24.91
C GLN A 340 -2.56 -8.73 26.43
N ASN A 341 -2.23 -9.94 26.88
CA ASN A 341 -2.44 -10.41 28.24
C ASN A 341 -3.86 -10.13 28.77
N GLY A 342 -4.88 -10.30 27.92
CA GLY A 342 -6.28 -10.00 28.23
C GLY A 342 -6.61 -8.51 28.35
N ILE A 343 -5.68 -7.60 28.05
CA ILE A 343 -5.86 -6.15 28.18
C ILE A 343 -5.87 -5.54 26.78
N PHE A 344 -6.76 -4.58 26.56
CA PHE A 344 -6.74 -3.74 25.36
C PHE A 344 -6.73 -2.26 25.72
N GLY A 345 -6.13 -1.47 24.84
CA GLY A 345 -6.14 -0.01 24.93
C GLY A 345 -5.89 0.61 23.57
N THR A 346 -6.68 1.60 23.18
CA THR A 346 -6.50 2.33 21.92
C THR A 346 -7.05 3.74 22.01
N SER A 347 -6.56 4.63 21.16
CA SER A 347 -7.11 5.96 20.92
C SER A 347 -7.53 6.10 19.46
N ALA A 348 -8.66 6.77 19.22
CA ALA A 348 -9.22 6.94 17.89
C ALA A 348 -9.75 8.36 17.70
N THR A 349 -9.42 8.99 16.58
CA THR A 349 -9.90 10.32 16.22
C THR A 349 -11.38 10.29 15.91
N ILE A 350 -12.14 11.26 16.42
CA ILE A 350 -13.58 11.36 16.15
C ILE A 350 -13.82 11.98 14.76
N PRO A 351 -14.48 11.26 13.83
CA PRO A 351 -14.79 11.78 12.51
C PRO A 351 -15.96 12.77 12.55
N ALA A 352 -16.14 13.49 11.45
CA ALA A 352 -17.23 14.45 11.30
C ALA A 352 -18.61 13.76 11.19
N SER A 353 -18.67 12.51 10.75
CA SER A 353 -19.90 11.73 10.52
C SER A 353 -20.61 11.24 11.79
N VAL A 354 -19.97 11.39 12.95
CA VAL A 354 -20.61 11.12 14.25
C VAL A 354 -21.40 12.34 14.68
N GLU A 355 -22.68 12.17 15.04
CA GLU A 355 -23.54 13.26 15.51
C GLU A 355 -23.11 13.77 16.89
N ASN A 356 -23.29 15.07 17.12
CA ASN A 356 -23.12 15.65 18.47
C ASN A 356 -24.21 15.15 19.45
N GLY A 357 -23.87 15.13 20.75
CA GLY A 357 -24.75 14.68 21.83
C GLY A 357 -24.22 13.45 22.54
N ASP A 358 -25.08 12.79 23.32
CA ASP A 358 -24.72 11.56 24.02
C ASP A 358 -24.78 10.36 23.05
N GLN A 359 -23.61 9.79 22.74
CA GLN A 359 -23.44 8.70 21.78
C GLN A 359 -23.00 7.39 22.46
N ASP A 360 -23.38 6.26 21.85
CA ASP A 360 -23.00 4.91 22.30
C ASP A 360 -21.58 4.58 21.78
N LEU A 361 -20.62 4.49 22.70
CA LEU A 361 -19.27 4.02 22.45
C LEU A 361 -19.18 2.55 22.86
N ARG A 362 -18.98 1.67 21.88
CA ARG A 362 -18.95 0.22 22.04
C ARG A 362 -17.60 -0.34 21.64
N VAL A 363 -17.07 -1.23 22.46
CA VAL A 363 -15.97 -2.11 22.09
C VAL A 363 -16.55 -3.51 21.90
N ARG A 364 -16.28 -4.15 20.75
CA ARG A 364 -16.81 -5.48 20.44
C ARG A 364 -15.78 -6.40 19.80
N LEU A 365 -15.83 -7.68 20.18
CA LEU A 365 -15.22 -8.79 19.47
C LEU A 365 -16.17 -9.21 18.35
N PRO A 366 -15.81 -9.00 17.06
CA PRO A 366 -16.74 -9.13 15.94
C PRO A 366 -16.78 -10.55 15.35
N PHE A 367 -16.67 -11.58 16.19
CA PHE A 367 -16.53 -12.96 15.74
C PHE A 367 -17.88 -13.63 15.44
N GLU A 368 -17.94 -14.40 14.36
CA GLU A 368 -19.08 -15.22 13.96
C GLU A 368 -18.59 -16.63 13.65
N GLU A 369 -19.23 -17.66 14.22
CA GLU A 369 -18.87 -19.07 14.00
C GLU A 369 -17.39 -19.42 14.28
N GLN A 370 -16.77 -18.72 15.23
CA GLN A 370 -15.40 -18.96 15.71
C GLN A 370 -15.37 -19.54 17.13
N ALA A 371 -14.20 -19.99 17.57
CA ALA A 371 -13.94 -20.57 18.87
C ALA A 371 -14.34 -19.64 20.05
N LEU A 372 -14.20 -18.33 19.89
CA LEU A 372 -14.83 -17.34 20.77
C LEU A 372 -16.09 -16.77 20.13
N ALA A 373 -17.15 -16.67 20.92
CA ALA A 373 -18.38 -15.99 20.51
C ALA A 373 -18.18 -14.47 20.43
N ALA A 374 -19.06 -13.78 19.69
CA ALA A 374 -19.14 -12.32 19.73
C ALA A 374 -19.42 -11.84 21.16
N ALA A 375 -18.71 -10.80 21.58
CA ALA A 375 -18.94 -10.13 22.86
C ALA A 375 -18.74 -8.63 22.70
N ALA A 376 -19.40 -7.84 23.54
CA ALA A 376 -19.27 -6.40 23.49
C ALA A 376 -19.54 -5.79 24.86
N ASP A 377 -18.93 -4.64 25.09
CA ASP A 377 -19.30 -3.74 26.17
C ASP A 377 -19.43 -2.31 25.64
N ALA A 378 -20.26 -1.51 26.28
CA ALA A 378 -20.57 -0.17 25.81
C ALA A 378 -20.75 0.83 26.95
N THR A 379 -20.39 2.06 26.65
CA THR A 379 -20.59 3.23 27.53
C THR A 379 -21.12 4.40 26.73
N THR A 380 -21.55 5.44 27.42
CA THR A 380 -21.97 6.70 26.79
C THR A 380 -20.82 7.69 26.80
N VAL A 381 -20.58 8.34 25.66
CA VAL A 381 -19.65 9.46 25.51
C VAL A 381 -20.41 10.68 24.99
N THR A 382 -20.15 11.86 25.53
CA THR A 382 -20.73 13.10 25.01
C THR A 382 -19.85 13.66 23.89
N VAL A 383 -20.35 13.64 22.66
CA VAL A 383 -19.72 14.27 21.50
C VAL A 383 -20.14 15.74 21.44
N ARG A 384 -19.17 16.65 21.55
CA ARG A 384 -19.41 18.09 21.48
C ARG A 384 -19.47 18.57 20.04
N GLU A 385 -20.40 19.49 19.81
CA GLU A 385 -20.46 20.24 18.57
C GLU A 385 -19.22 21.13 18.44
N THR A 386 -18.56 21.08 17.28
CA THR A 386 -17.35 21.83 16.96
C THR A 386 -17.69 22.92 15.95
N GLU A 387 -17.34 24.18 16.25
CA GLU A 387 -17.60 25.31 15.36
C GLU A 387 -16.85 25.12 14.03
N SER A 388 -17.57 25.25 12.91
CA SER A 388 -17.01 25.15 11.57
C SER A 388 -16.89 26.51 10.89
N ALA A 389 -15.92 26.63 9.99
CA ALA A 389 -15.62 27.79 9.18
C ALA A 389 -15.63 27.39 7.70
N LEU A 390 -16.41 28.10 6.90
CA LEU A 390 -16.52 27.88 5.46
C LEU A 390 -15.98 29.11 4.72
N SER A 391 -15.05 28.87 3.79
CA SER A 391 -14.54 29.88 2.86
C SER A 391 -14.97 29.56 1.44
N VAL A 392 -15.23 30.60 0.63
CA VAL A 392 -15.54 30.42 -0.78
C VAL A 392 -15.02 31.57 -1.62
N GLU A 393 -14.42 31.25 -2.75
CA GLU A 393 -14.03 32.17 -3.81
C GLU A 393 -14.68 31.73 -5.11
N ALA A 394 -15.19 32.68 -5.89
CA ALA A 394 -15.80 32.42 -7.19
C ALA A 394 -15.11 33.25 -8.26
N THR A 395 -14.85 32.65 -9.42
CA THR A 395 -14.28 33.31 -10.60
C THR A 395 -15.08 32.96 -11.85
N SER A 396 -15.37 33.95 -12.68
CA SER A 396 -16.08 33.74 -13.95
C SER A 396 -15.12 33.09 -14.95
N VAL A 397 -15.46 31.92 -15.47
CA VAL A 397 -14.67 31.19 -16.47
C VAL A 397 -15.36 31.09 -17.84
N GLY A 398 -16.65 31.44 -17.90
CA GLY A 398 -17.43 31.57 -19.13
C GLY A 398 -18.53 32.62 -19.01
N GLU A 399 -19.40 32.74 -20.02
CA GLU A 399 -20.53 33.70 -20.00
C GLU A 399 -21.53 33.41 -18.87
N ARG A 400 -21.71 32.13 -18.53
CA ARG A 400 -22.60 31.65 -17.46
C ARG A 400 -21.97 30.52 -16.63
N GLU A 401 -20.65 30.46 -16.59
CA GLU A 401 -19.90 29.43 -15.86
C GLU A 401 -18.99 30.08 -14.82
N LEU A 402 -19.10 29.59 -13.59
CA LEU A 402 -18.32 30.05 -12.45
C LEU A 402 -17.49 28.89 -11.91
N MET A 403 -16.18 29.09 -11.79
CA MET A 403 -15.32 28.21 -10.99
C MET A 403 -15.42 28.65 -9.54
N VAL A 404 -15.81 27.74 -8.65
CA VAL A 404 -15.97 27.97 -7.22
C VAL A 404 -14.99 27.09 -6.48
N ASN A 405 -14.12 27.70 -5.66
CA ASN A 405 -13.17 27.00 -4.82
C ASN A 405 -13.35 27.44 -3.37
N GLY A 406 -13.04 26.57 -2.42
CA GLY A 406 -13.14 26.92 -1.01
C GLY A 406 -12.63 25.84 -0.07
N THR A 407 -12.80 26.09 1.22
CA THR A 407 -12.44 25.18 2.29
C THR A 407 -13.52 25.12 3.36
N LEU A 408 -13.79 23.92 3.87
CA LEU A 408 -14.49 23.70 5.13
C LEU A 408 -13.46 23.27 6.17
N ALA A 409 -13.37 24.01 7.26
CA ALA A 409 -12.46 23.73 8.36
C ALA A 409 -13.15 23.91 9.71
N THR A 410 -12.54 23.48 10.80
CA THR A 410 -12.91 23.92 12.14
C THR A 410 -12.54 25.39 12.33
N ALA A 411 -13.09 26.04 13.35
CA ALA A 411 -12.63 27.38 13.76
C ALA A 411 -11.13 27.40 14.18
N GLY A 412 -10.56 26.23 14.52
CA GLY A 412 -9.13 26.03 14.79
C GLY A 412 -8.26 25.97 13.53
N GLY A 413 -8.87 25.78 12.36
CA GLY A 413 -8.20 25.68 11.07
C GLY A 413 -8.01 24.24 10.57
N ASP A 414 -8.51 23.23 11.29
CA ASP A 414 -8.40 21.83 10.87
C ASP A 414 -9.37 21.54 9.73
N GLY A 415 -8.86 21.06 8.61
CA GLY A 415 -9.67 20.74 7.42
C GLY A 415 -10.68 19.63 7.67
N VAL A 416 -11.91 19.80 7.19
CA VAL A 416 -13.00 18.84 7.37
C VAL A 416 -13.29 18.11 6.06
N ALA A 417 -12.89 16.85 5.98
CA ALA A 417 -13.07 15.98 4.82
C ALA A 417 -14.47 15.34 4.74
N SER A 418 -14.83 14.87 3.55
CA SER A 418 -16.03 14.05 3.28
C SER A 418 -17.36 14.70 3.69
N GLN A 419 -17.45 16.03 3.65
CA GLN A 419 -18.68 16.77 3.96
C GLN A 419 -19.26 17.42 2.71
N THR A 420 -20.59 17.44 2.61
CA THR A 420 -21.27 18.06 1.47
C THR A 420 -21.50 19.55 1.68
N VAL A 421 -20.98 20.36 0.76
CA VAL A 421 -21.22 21.81 0.67
C VAL A 421 -22.18 22.07 -0.49
N GLN A 422 -23.30 22.77 -0.21
CA GLN A 422 -24.29 23.14 -1.21
C GLN A 422 -24.05 24.55 -1.74
N PHE A 423 -24.04 24.71 -3.07
CA PHE A 423 -23.96 26.01 -3.73
C PHE A 423 -25.31 26.52 -4.17
N ARG A 424 -25.55 27.82 -3.97
CA ARG A 424 -26.72 28.53 -4.49
C ARG A 424 -26.32 29.84 -5.16
N ILE A 425 -27.03 30.18 -6.23
CA ILE A 425 -26.91 31.47 -6.93
C ILE A 425 -28.23 32.21 -6.79
N ASP A 426 -28.20 33.41 -6.21
CA ASP A 426 -29.38 34.22 -5.86
C ASP A 426 -30.48 33.40 -5.14
N GLY A 427 -30.05 32.50 -4.26
CA GLY A 427 -30.92 31.64 -3.45
C GLY A 427 -31.44 30.37 -4.14
N MET A 428 -31.12 30.13 -5.41
CA MET A 428 -31.43 28.88 -6.11
C MET A 428 -30.28 27.89 -5.99
N THR A 429 -30.51 26.68 -5.47
CA THR A 429 -29.50 25.62 -5.44
C THR A 429 -29.10 25.21 -6.85
N VAL A 430 -27.80 25.24 -7.12
CA VAL A 430 -27.24 24.97 -8.45
C VAL A 430 -26.36 23.72 -8.47
N SER A 431 -25.63 23.43 -7.39
CA SER A 431 -24.73 22.27 -7.27
C SER A 431 -24.47 21.93 -5.80
N SER A 432 -23.80 20.80 -5.57
CA SER A 432 -23.21 20.42 -4.29
C SER A 432 -21.90 19.69 -4.55
N VAL A 433 -20.91 19.94 -3.70
CA VAL A 433 -19.58 19.33 -3.77
C VAL A 433 -19.26 18.65 -2.43
N THR A 434 -18.50 17.56 -2.46
CA THR A 434 -17.97 16.92 -1.25
C THR A 434 -16.56 17.43 -1.01
N THR A 435 -16.23 17.75 0.24
CA THR A 435 -14.87 18.17 0.60
C THR A 435 -13.89 17.00 0.51
N GLU A 436 -12.72 17.30 -0.05
CA GLU A 436 -11.57 16.40 -0.11
C GLU A 436 -10.87 16.32 1.26
N ASP A 437 -9.83 15.50 1.33
CA ASP A 437 -8.94 15.47 2.48
C ASP A 437 -8.29 16.85 2.73
N GLY A 438 -8.24 17.25 4.00
CA GLY A 438 -7.88 18.64 4.36
C GLY A 438 -8.99 19.67 4.12
N GLY A 439 -10.19 19.24 3.70
CA GLY A 439 -11.40 20.07 3.67
C GLY A 439 -11.53 21.01 2.47
N THR A 440 -10.69 20.87 1.45
CA THR A 440 -10.78 21.64 0.20
C THR A 440 -11.95 21.17 -0.66
N PHE A 441 -12.45 22.07 -1.50
CA PHE A 441 -13.39 21.72 -2.55
C PHE A 441 -13.28 22.68 -3.74
N GLY A 442 -13.58 22.16 -4.93
CA GLY A 442 -13.67 22.93 -6.17
C GLY A 442 -14.77 22.39 -7.07
N ASP A 443 -15.57 23.26 -7.69
CA ASP A 443 -16.60 22.88 -8.65
C ASP A 443 -16.84 23.97 -9.71
N THR A 444 -17.27 23.57 -10.91
CA THR A 444 -17.72 24.50 -11.95
C THR A 444 -19.25 24.53 -11.99
N VAL A 445 -19.84 25.66 -11.62
CA VAL A 445 -21.30 25.82 -11.54
C VAL A 445 -21.85 26.68 -12.68
N THR A 446 -22.94 26.22 -13.28
CA THR A 446 -23.66 26.97 -14.33
C THR A 446 -24.70 27.92 -13.73
N VAL A 447 -24.67 29.18 -14.14
CA VAL A 447 -25.66 30.19 -13.73
C VAL A 447 -27.01 29.93 -14.44
N PRO A 448 -28.11 29.67 -13.71
CA PRO A 448 -29.43 29.40 -14.31
C PRO A 448 -29.93 30.58 -15.16
N GLU A 449 -30.54 30.33 -16.33
CA GLU A 449 -31.05 31.38 -17.24
C GLU A 449 -32.04 32.36 -16.59
N SER A 450 -32.67 31.98 -15.48
CA SER A 450 -33.58 32.82 -14.70
C SER A 450 -32.88 33.91 -13.89
N VAL A 451 -31.54 33.87 -13.77
CA VAL A 451 -30.71 34.89 -13.12
C VAL A 451 -30.20 35.87 -14.18
N ASP A 452 -30.48 37.17 -13.96
CA ASP A 452 -30.04 38.25 -14.85
C ASP A 452 -28.50 38.37 -14.86
N GLU A 453 -27.93 38.79 -16.00
CA GLU A 453 -26.51 39.11 -16.09
C GLU A 453 -26.18 40.38 -15.27
N GLY A 454 -25.03 40.40 -14.60
CA GLY A 454 -24.64 41.45 -13.65
C GLY A 454 -24.04 40.89 -12.36
N GLU A 455 -24.16 41.63 -11.26
CA GLU A 455 -23.74 41.17 -9.93
C GLU A 455 -24.69 40.06 -9.43
N VAL A 456 -24.16 38.85 -9.24
CA VAL A 456 -24.87 37.70 -8.68
C VAL A 456 -24.27 37.30 -7.34
N THR A 457 -25.12 36.85 -6.41
CA THR A 457 -24.69 36.35 -5.11
C THR A 457 -24.50 34.85 -5.18
N VAL A 458 -23.27 34.39 -4.96
CA VAL A 458 -22.93 32.97 -4.79
C VAL A 458 -22.87 32.69 -3.30
N SER A 459 -23.67 31.74 -2.82
CA SER A 459 -23.65 31.29 -1.43
C SER A 459 -23.23 29.82 -1.37
N ALA A 460 -22.35 29.49 -0.42
CA ALA A 460 -22.01 28.13 -0.07
C ALA A 460 -22.56 27.83 1.33
N THR A 461 -23.15 26.65 1.51
CA THR A 461 -23.78 26.24 2.77
C THR A 461 -23.37 24.82 3.13
N TYR A 462 -22.81 24.67 4.33
CA TYR A 462 -22.69 23.41 5.04
C TYR A 462 -23.78 23.34 6.11
N ASP A 463 -24.63 22.30 6.11
CA ASP A 463 -25.81 22.24 6.98
C ASP A 463 -25.63 21.45 8.29
N GLY A 464 -24.46 20.82 8.48
CA GLY A 464 -24.07 20.13 9.72
C GLY A 464 -24.90 18.89 10.08
N ARG A 465 -25.79 18.44 9.19
CA ARG A 465 -26.70 17.32 9.52
C ARG A 465 -25.97 15.98 9.51
N GLY A 466 -26.21 15.16 10.52
CA GLY A 466 -25.51 13.88 10.66
C GLY A 466 -24.04 14.07 11.05
N SER A 467 -23.72 15.19 11.72
CA SER A 467 -22.34 15.53 12.07
C SER A 467 -22.22 16.11 13.48
N ASN A 468 -20.99 16.18 13.98
CA ASN A 468 -20.62 16.89 15.20
C ASN A 468 -20.10 18.30 14.93
N LEU A 469 -20.38 18.87 13.76
CA LEU A 469 -19.93 20.19 13.35
C LEU A 469 -21.10 21.17 13.26
N GLU A 470 -20.88 22.41 13.73
CA GLU A 470 -21.88 23.46 13.57
C GLU A 470 -22.09 23.77 12.06
N PRO A 471 -23.31 24.13 11.61
CA PRO A 471 -23.54 24.54 10.23
C PRO A 471 -22.84 25.87 9.90
N ALA A 472 -22.31 25.99 8.68
CA ALA A 472 -21.63 27.19 8.20
C ALA A 472 -22.23 27.70 6.88
N THR A 473 -22.23 29.01 6.68
CA THR A 473 -22.70 29.65 5.44
C THR A 473 -21.85 30.87 5.12
N VAL A 474 -21.45 30.99 3.87
CA VAL A 474 -20.68 32.14 3.35
C VAL A 474 -21.28 32.62 2.03
N GLU A 475 -21.22 33.92 1.78
CA GLU A 475 -21.69 34.57 0.56
C GLU A 475 -20.57 35.38 -0.07
N THR A 476 -20.47 35.33 -1.40
CA THR A 476 -19.60 36.17 -2.21
C THR A 476 -20.37 36.74 -3.41
N VAL A 477 -19.94 37.88 -3.93
CA VAL A 477 -20.60 38.56 -5.05
C VAL A 477 -19.65 38.59 -6.24
N ILE A 478 -20.14 38.17 -7.40
CA ILE A 478 -19.39 38.16 -8.66
C ILE A 478 -20.20 38.78 -9.79
N THR A 479 -19.53 39.44 -10.73
CA THR A 479 -20.16 39.98 -11.93
C THR A 479 -20.06 38.98 -13.08
N ILE A 480 -21.19 38.61 -13.69
CA ILE A 480 -21.28 37.75 -14.88
C ILE A 480 -21.74 38.55 -16.11
N GLY A 481 -21.31 38.15 -17.31
CA GLY A 481 -21.76 38.75 -18.58
C GLY A 481 -20.83 39.79 -19.23
N GLU A 482 -19.62 40.04 -18.71
CA GLU A 482 -18.61 40.85 -19.41
C GLU A 482 -17.56 39.98 -20.12
N THR A 483 -17.73 39.73 -21.42
CA THR A 483 -16.65 39.21 -22.29
C THR A 483 -15.64 40.32 -22.62
N GLY A 484 -14.67 40.53 -21.73
CA GLY A 484 -13.45 41.28 -22.02
C GLY A 484 -12.44 40.45 -22.84
N PRO A 485 -11.56 41.06 -23.66
CA PRO A 485 -10.60 40.29 -24.48
C PRO A 485 -9.68 39.49 -23.57
N LEU A 486 -9.41 38.24 -23.96
CA LEU A 486 -8.42 37.34 -23.34
C LEU A 486 -7.20 38.14 -22.86
N SER A 487 -7.10 38.36 -21.55
CA SER A 487 -5.82 38.64 -20.95
C SER A 487 -5.04 37.34 -21.02
N THR A 488 -3.99 37.31 -21.84
CA THR A 488 -2.88 36.39 -21.64
C THR A 488 -2.29 36.69 -20.25
N ALA A 489 -2.89 36.11 -19.21
CA ALA A 489 -2.26 35.98 -17.92
C ALA A 489 -1.32 34.79 -18.05
N VAL A 490 -0.04 35.13 -18.20
CA VAL A 490 1.06 34.20 -17.98
C VAL A 490 0.83 33.55 -16.62
N TRP A 491 0.84 32.21 -16.56
CA TRP A 491 1.07 31.48 -15.32
C TRP A 491 2.42 31.94 -14.77
N VAL A 492 2.39 32.85 -13.79
CA VAL A 492 3.53 33.13 -12.93
C VAL A 492 3.07 32.80 -11.53
N ALA A 493 3.67 31.75 -10.99
CA ALA A 493 3.69 31.42 -9.58
C ALA A 493 3.96 32.67 -8.73
N GLY A 494 3.22 32.83 -7.64
CA GLY A 494 3.57 33.75 -6.56
C GLY A 494 2.51 34.77 -6.21
N GLY A 495 1.86 34.56 -5.07
CA GLY A 495 1.40 35.64 -4.20
C GLY A 495 -0.10 35.79 -4.05
N PHE A 496 -0.72 34.94 -3.23
CA PHE A 496 -1.99 35.24 -2.58
C PHE A 496 -1.71 35.75 -1.16
N ILE A 497 -1.78 37.06 -0.97
CA ILE A 497 -1.93 37.70 0.35
C ILE A 497 -3.06 38.72 0.23
N VAL A 498 -3.91 38.75 1.26
CA VAL A 498 -5.07 39.61 1.55
C VAL A 498 -6.38 38.93 1.10
N VAL A 499 -7.13 38.25 1.99
CA VAL A 499 -7.91 38.85 3.09
C VAL A 499 -7.94 37.97 4.37
N ILE A 500 -7.16 38.31 5.40
CA ILE A 500 -7.57 38.20 6.81
C ILE A 500 -7.18 39.51 7.49
N ALA A 501 -7.99 40.55 7.26
CA ALA A 501 -7.83 41.85 7.90
C ALA A 501 -8.90 42.07 8.97
N ALA A 502 -9.05 41.12 9.92
CA ALA A 502 -9.78 41.32 11.18
C ALA A 502 -9.49 40.19 12.18
N GLY A 503 -8.26 40.04 12.64
CA GLY A 503 -7.96 39.07 13.72
C GLY A 503 -6.55 39.18 14.30
N LEU A 504 -5.56 39.52 13.47
CA LEU A 504 -4.14 39.45 13.83
C LEU A 504 -3.53 40.74 14.40
N LEU A 505 -4.30 41.52 15.19
CA LEU A 505 -3.78 42.75 15.83
C LEU A 505 -3.68 42.69 17.37
N VAL A 506 -4.00 41.57 18.00
CA VAL A 506 -3.94 41.44 19.47
C VAL A 506 -2.77 40.58 19.96
N TRP A 507 -2.17 39.74 19.12
CA TRP A 507 -1.21 38.73 19.62
C TRP A 507 0.26 39.20 19.67
N TRP A 508 0.68 40.15 18.82
CA TRP A 508 2.12 40.49 18.75
C TRP A 508 2.60 41.60 19.70
N PHE A 509 1.70 42.39 20.32
CA PHE A 509 2.11 43.51 21.18
C PHE A 509 2.34 43.17 22.67
N ARG A 510 2.48 41.89 23.02
CA ARG A 510 2.70 41.50 24.42
C ARG A 510 3.85 40.52 24.63
N ARG A 511 4.97 40.69 23.93
CA ARG A 511 6.24 40.13 24.40
C ARG A 511 7.44 40.92 23.89
N SER A 512 8.04 41.69 24.81
CA SER A 512 9.36 42.35 24.71
C SER A 512 9.40 43.62 23.83
N GLY A 513 9.89 44.77 24.25
CA GLY A 513 10.50 45.20 25.50
C GLY A 513 10.61 46.72 25.48
N ASP A 514 10.27 47.36 26.59
CA ASP A 514 10.47 48.79 26.80
C ASP A 514 11.92 49.00 27.26
N ASP A 515 12.68 49.78 26.49
CA ASP A 515 14.05 50.13 26.81
C ASP A 515 14.19 51.66 26.81
N LYS A 516 14.33 52.24 28.01
CA LYS A 516 15.31 53.29 28.42
C LYS A 516 14.79 54.18 29.55
N ALA A 517 15.49 54.15 30.70
CA ALA A 517 16.30 55.27 31.20
C ALA A 517 16.85 54.99 32.62
N VAL A 518 18.16 55.19 32.78
CA VAL A 518 18.93 55.17 34.04
C VAL A 518 18.71 56.50 34.80
N PRO A 519 18.65 56.54 36.16
CA PRO A 519 19.85 56.90 36.95
C PRO A 519 20.02 56.24 38.35
N VAL A 520 21.29 55.87 38.63
CA VAL A 520 22.07 55.99 39.90
C VAL A 520 21.64 55.21 41.18
N GLY A 521 22.57 54.37 41.70
CA GLY A 521 22.45 53.41 42.83
C GLY A 521 22.46 53.98 44.27
N PRO A 522 23.00 53.28 45.32
CA PRO A 522 23.77 52.02 45.35
C PRO A 522 23.38 50.98 46.47
N ALA A 523 24.11 49.85 46.45
CA ALA A 523 24.65 49.06 47.58
C ALA A 523 23.92 47.80 48.12
N ASP A 524 24.76 46.78 48.36
CA ASP A 524 24.66 45.56 49.20
C ASP A 524 23.66 44.47 48.75
N ASP A 525 23.89 43.16 48.83
CA ASP A 525 24.89 42.35 49.53
C ASP A 525 24.96 40.95 48.84
N GLN A 526 26.01 40.22 49.20
CA GLN A 526 26.51 38.90 48.85
C GLN A 526 25.55 37.72 48.56
N GLY A 527 26.05 36.74 47.78
CA GLY A 527 25.57 35.36 47.83
C GLY A 527 26.01 34.44 46.68
N THR A 528 27.14 33.76 46.87
CA THR A 528 27.79 32.80 45.96
C THR A 528 27.13 31.41 45.94
N ALA A 529 27.03 30.75 44.77
CA ALA A 529 27.19 29.29 44.51
C ALA A 529 26.78 29.00 43.03
N VAL A 530 27.67 28.80 42.06
CA VAL A 530 28.46 27.61 41.65
C VAL A 530 27.66 26.50 40.93
N SER A 531 28.17 26.15 39.74
CA SER A 531 27.85 25.04 38.79
C SER A 531 26.66 25.28 37.85
N GLY A 532 26.75 25.08 36.53
CA GLY A 532 27.81 24.57 35.66
C GLY A 532 27.23 24.37 34.25
N GLY A 533 28.09 24.24 33.23
CA GLY A 533 27.72 23.72 31.91
C GLY A 533 27.25 24.77 30.90
N THR A 534 28.19 25.22 30.07
CA THR A 534 27.95 25.90 28.80
C THR A 534 27.08 25.02 27.90
N VAL A 535 25.87 25.47 27.56
CA VAL A 535 25.08 24.87 26.47
C VAL A 535 25.73 25.35 25.18
N ALA A 536 26.34 24.40 24.47
CA ALA A 536 26.77 24.58 23.11
C ALA A 536 25.54 24.67 22.21
N ASP A 537 25.59 25.65 21.34
CA ASP A 537 24.91 25.74 20.05
C ASP A 537 24.89 24.37 19.37
N GLN A 538 23.69 23.80 19.17
CA GLN A 538 23.48 22.68 18.27
C GLN A 538 22.41 23.08 17.26
N SER A 539 22.89 23.49 16.09
CA SER A 539 22.19 23.34 14.83
C SER A 539 21.72 21.89 14.69
N SER A 540 20.42 21.70 14.49
CA SER A 540 19.82 20.40 14.20
C SER A 540 20.17 19.99 12.76
N SER A 541 21.27 19.26 12.60
CA SER A 541 21.49 18.41 11.43
C SER A 541 21.02 17.00 11.78
N THR A 542 19.94 16.55 11.15
CA THR A 542 19.39 15.18 11.26
C THR A 542 20.40 14.17 10.70
N PRO A 543 20.70 13.04 11.37
CA PRO A 543 21.70 12.08 10.85
C PRO A 543 21.13 11.20 9.71
N PRO A 544 21.93 10.92 8.66
CA PRO A 544 21.58 10.00 7.57
C PRO A 544 21.45 8.52 7.98
N ASP A 545 21.92 8.13 9.17
CA ASP A 545 22.00 6.74 9.67
C ASP A 545 20.64 6.04 9.95
N THR A 546 19.51 6.55 9.48
CA THR A 546 18.16 6.01 9.77
C THR A 546 17.28 5.75 8.55
N VAL A 547 17.77 6.01 7.34
CA VAL A 547 17.03 5.76 6.08
C VAL A 547 17.26 4.32 5.61
N GLU A 548 18.51 3.85 5.61
CA GLU A 548 18.88 2.47 5.23
C GLU A 548 18.16 1.38 6.03
N PRO A 549 18.05 1.48 7.37
CA PRO A 549 17.30 0.50 8.15
C PRO A 549 15.79 0.47 7.83
N LEU A 550 15.21 1.59 7.37
CA LEU A 550 13.81 1.64 6.95
C LEU A 550 13.62 1.00 5.56
N LEU A 551 14.57 1.17 4.65
CA LEU A 551 14.55 0.50 3.34
C LEU A 551 14.76 -1.02 3.50
N GLU A 552 15.64 -1.45 4.41
CA GLU A 552 15.85 -2.86 4.76
C GLU A 552 14.60 -3.48 5.40
N GLN A 553 13.97 -2.75 6.34
CA GLN A 553 12.71 -3.18 6.95
C GLN A 553 11.54 -3.25 5.95
N ALA A 554 11.46 -2.31 4.99
CA ALA A 554 10.46 -2.36 3.94
C ALA A 554 10.67 -3.56 3.02
N SER A 555 11.93 -3.90 2.71
CA SER A 555 12.30 -5.11 1.96
C SER A 555 11.88 -6.38 2.71
N GLU A 556 12.17 -6.46 4.02
CA GLU A 556 11.78 -7.60 4.85
C GLU A 556 10.25 -7.76 4.93
N GLN A 557 9.50 -6.66 5.02
CA GLN A 557 8.03 -6.69 5.01
C GLN A 557 7.48 -7.18 3.67
N LEU A 558 8.10 -6.81 2.56
CA LEU A 558 7.72 -7.25 1.23
C LEU A 558 7.94 -8.77 1.08
N SER A 559 9.12 -9.27 1.47
CA SER A 559 9.46 -10.70 1.44
C SER A 559 8.58 -11.55 2.37
N ASN A 560 7.97 -10.95 3.39
CA ASN A 560 7.03 -11.61 4.30
C ASN A 560 5.55 -11.49 3.88
N GLY A 561 5.28 -11.12 2.62
CA GLY A 561 3.91 -11.01 2.10
C GLY A 561 3.10 -9.88 2.71
N GLN A 562 3.75 -8.79 3.13
CA GLN A 562 3.10 -7.61 3.72
C GLN A 562 3.30 -6.36 2.83
N PRO A 563 2.76 -6.35 1.59
CA PRO A 563 3.00 -5.29 0.60
C PRO A 563 2.54 -3.90 1.08
N ASN A 564 1.40 -3.83 1.77
CA ASN A 564 0.91 -2.59 2.38
C ASN A 564 1.89 -2.04 3.44
N ASN A 565 2.51 -2.90 4.25
CA ASN A 565 3.49 -2.47 5.24
C ASN A 565 4.79 -2.02 4.57
N ALA A 566 5.24 -2.76 3.55
CA ALA A 566 6.42 -2.41 2.76
C ALA A 566 6.28 -1.03 2.10
N ALA A 567 5.15 -0.75 1.44
CA ALA A 567 4.86 0.55 0.83
C ALA A 567 4.83 1.68 1.87
N ARG A 568 4.23 1.45 3.04
CA ARG A 568 4.20 2.41 4.16
C ARG A 568 5.59 2.72 4.72
N THR A 569 6.42 1.69 4.88
CA THR A 569 7.78 1.83 5.42
C THR A 569 8.73 2.46 4.40
N GLY A 570 8.60 2.11 3.11
CA GLY A 570 9.34 2.74 2.00
C GLY A 570 9.05 4.24 1.88
N TYR A 571 7.78 4.64 1.96
CA TYR A 571 7.39 6.05 2.00
C TYR A 571 7.97 6.77 3.24
N ALA A 572 7.98 6.12 4.41
CA ALA A 572 8.58 6.70 5.61
C ALA A 572 10.08 6.96 5.46
N ALA A 573 10.80 6.08 4.74
CA ALA A 573 12.21 6.28 4.40
C ALA A 573 12.41 7.52 3.52
N VAL A 574 11.64 7.65 2.43
CA VAL A 574 11.70 8.82 1.52
C VAL A 574 11.37 10.12 2.24
N ARG A 575 10.29 10.11 3.02
CA ARG A 575 9.87 11.28 3.77
C ARG A 575 10.96 11.72 4.75
N ARG A 576 11.69 10.77 5.34
CA ARG A 576 12.79 11.07 6.24
C ARG A 576 14.02 11.60 5.49
N ALA A 577 14.37 11.02 4.35
CA ALA A 577 15.47 11.47 3.49
C ALA A 577 15.26 12.91 2.99
N LEU A 578 14.05 13.23 2.56
CA LEU A 578 13.72 14.51 1.92
C LEU A 578 13.25 15.59 2.92
N SER A 579 12.98 15.24 4.18
CA SER A 579 12.46 16.16 5.20
C SER A 579 13.31 17.41 5.45
N SER A 580 14.63 17.34 5.27
CA SER A 580 15.52 18.49 5.47
C SER A 580 15.45 19.53 4.36
N GLN A 581 14.81 19.22 3.23
CA GLN A 581 14.69 20.10 2.07
C GLN A 581 13.44 20.99 2.14
N ILE A 582 12.57 20.78 3.12
CA ILE A 582 11.33 21.55 3.32
C ILE A 582 11.52 22.48 4.54
N ASP A 583 11.36 23.79 4.33
CA ASP A 583 11.63 24.84 5.33
C ASP A 583 10.55 24.95 6.45
N GLU A 584 9.46 24.19 6.38
CA GLU A 584 8.34 24.25 7.33
C GLU A 584 8.42 23.14 8.41
N GLN A 585 8.52 23.55 9.69
CA GLN A 585 8.67 22.67 10.86
C GLN A 585 7.33 22.09 11.39
N GLY A 586 6.38 21.79 10.50
CA GLY A 586 5.08 21.19 10.83
C GLY A 586 4.99 19.71 10.46
N SER A 587 4.06 18.97 11.08
CA SER A 587 3.71 17.60 10.68
C SER A 587 2.83 17.64 9.42
N LEU A 588 3.44 17.86 8.25
CA LEU A 588 2.74 17.86 6.96
C LEU A 588 2.01 16.52 6.75
N THR A 589 0.89 16.50 6.05
CA THR A 589 0.36 15.24 5.49
C THR A 589 1.26 14.75 4.36
N HIS A 590 1.05 13.53 3.87
CA HIS A 590 1.88 12.96 2.80
C HIS A 590 1.71 13.73 1.46
N TRP A 591 0.49 14.17 1.15
CA TRP A 591 0.21 15.04 0.01
C TRP A 591 0.70 16.48 0.21
N GLU A 592 0.62 17.02 1.42
CA GLU A 592 1.23 18.33 1.72
C GLU A 592 2.75 18.26 1.65
N PHE A 593 3.37 17.13 2.03
CA PHE A 593 4.80 16.89 1.87
C PHE A 593 5.20 16.90 0.39
N TYR A 594 4.47 16.16 -0.45
CA TYR A 594 4.66 16.18 -1.91
C TYR A 594 4.50 17.61 -2.50
N ARG A 595 3.41 18.31 -2.17
CA ARG A 595 3.11 19.65 -2.72
C ARG A 595 4.09 20.74 -2.28
N ASN A 596 4.74 20.57 -1.11
CA ASN A 596 5.69 21.54 -0.56
C ASN A 596 7.15 21.15 -0.81
N TYR A 597 7.43 20.01 -1.45
CA TYR A 597 8.79 19.62 -1.81
C TYR A 597 9.30 20.52 -2.96
N PRO A 598 10.39 21.30 -2.75
CA PRO A 598 10.92 22.16 -3.78
C PRO A 598 11.83 21.36 -4.72
N SER A 599 11.29 20.86 -5.84
CA SER A 599 12.10 20.26 -6.91
C SER A 599 12.22 21.19 -8.12
N ASP A 600 13.45 21.38 -8.61
CA ASP A 600 13.73 21.95 -9.93
C ASP A 600 13.76 20.86 -11.04
N ASP A 601 13.66 19.57 -10.64
CA ASP A 601 13.66 18.39 -11.51
C ASP A 601 12.27 17.72 -11.56
N GLY A 602 11.74 17.58 -12.78
CA GLY A 602 10.43 16.98 -13.02
C GLY A 602 10.38 15.49 -12.63
N THR A 603 11.50 14.78 -12.74
CA THR A 603 11.57 13.34 -12.47
C THR A 603 11.45 13.01 -10.98
N GLU A 604 12.15 13.74 -10.10
CA GLU A 604 11.97 13.59 -8.64
C GLU A 604 10.55 13.92 -8.18
N THR A 605 9.89 14.88 -8.85
CA THR A 605 8.49 15.24 -8.55
C THR A 605 7.54 14.12 -8.93
N GLU A 606 7.74 13.48 -10.08
CA GLU A 606 6.92 12.38 -10.57
C GLU A 606 7.08 11.12 -9.70
N LEU A 607 8.33 10.78 -9.34
CA LEU A 607 8.62 9.68 -8.41
C LEU A 607 8.05 9.94 -7.00
N LEU A 608 8.10 11.20 -6.53
CA LEU A 608 7.51 11.55 -5.23
C LEU A 608 5.97 11.51 -5.27
N TYR A 609 5.35 11.84 -6.41
CA TYR A 609 3.91 11.69 -6.62
C TYR A 609 3.50 10.21 -6.58
N GLU A 610 4.25 9.35 -7.28
CA GLU A 610 4.01 7.91 -7.36
C GLU A 610 4.06 7.25 -5.97
N ILE A 611 5.16 7.43 -5.23
CA ILE A 611 5.28 6.85 -3.88
C ILE A 611 4.28 7.43 -2.86
N THR A 612 3.85 8.69 -3.05
CA THR A 612 2.84 9.32 -2.18
C THR A 612 1.45 8.75 -2.46
N SER A 613 1.11 8.50 -3.73
CA SER A 613 -0.14 7.85 -4.14
C SER A 613 -0.23 6.43 -3.61
N GLU A 614 0.88 5.70 -3.71
CA GLU A 614 0.96 4.29 -3.32
C GLU A 614 0.91 4.10 -1.80
N TYR A 615 1.55 5.02 -1.07
CA TYR A 615 1.39 5.14 0.37
C TYR A 615 -0.08 5.36 0.78
N GLU A 616 -0.80 6.25 0.11
CA GLU A 616 -2.19 6.56 0.43
C GLU A 616 -3.09 5.34 0.21
N ARG A 617 -2.90 4.64 -0.91
CA ARG A 617 -3.59 3.40 -1.21
C ARG A 617 -3.32 2.33 -0.16
N ALA A 618 -2.05 2.08 0.15
CA ALA A 618 -1.65 1.15 1.20
C ALA A 618 -2.16 1.55 2.59
N ALA A 619 -2.35 2.84 2.88
CA ALA A 619 -2.69 3.36 4.20
C ALA A 619 -4.20 3.51 4.45
N PHE A 620 -4.98 3.87 3.42
CA PHE A 620 -6.34 4.37 3.58
C PHE A 620 -7.37 3.76 2.62
N ASP A 621 -6.97 3.11 1.53
CA ASP A 621 -7.90 2.50 0.59
C ASP A 621 -8.31 1.06 1.01
N ARG A 622 -9.44 0.57 0.50
CA ARG A 622 -9.96 -0.79 0.75
C ARG A 622 -9.35 -1.85 -0.19
N GLY A 623 -8.62 -1.44 -1.21
CA GLY A 623 -7.84 -2.33 -2.06
C GLY A 623 -6.45 -2.53 -1.44
N ASP A 624 -6.02 -3.77 -1.32
CA ASP A 624 -4.64 -4.09 -0.93
C ASP A 624 -3.69 -3.75 -2.09
N VAL A 625 -2.53 -3.18 -1.76
CA VAL A 625 -1.42 -3.01 -2.72
C VAL A 625 -0.86 -4.39 -3.03
N SER A 626 -0.68 -4.71 -4.31
CA SER A 626 -0.09 -5.99 -4.70
C SER A 626 1.39 -6.07 -4.32
N THR A 627 1.95 -7.28 -4.27
CA THR A 627 3.39 -7.47 -4.03
C THR A 627 4.23 -6.74 -5.08
N ASP A 628 3.82 -6.73 -6.35
CA ASP A 628 4.54 -6.04 -7.43
C ASP A 628 4.47 -4.52 -7.30
N GLU A 629 3.31 -3.99 -6.94
CA GLU A 629 3.13 -2.55 -6.72
C GLU A 629 3.97 -2.08 -5.53
N ALA A 630 4.02 -2.87 -4.45
CA ALA A 630 4.88 -2.59 -3.29
C ALA A 630 6.38 -2.75 -3.61
N ALA A 631 6.75 -3.67 -4.51
CA ALA A 631 8.12 -3.81 -5.02
C ALA A 631 8.53 -2.57 -5.83
N GLY A 632 7.69 -2.12 -6.77
CA GLY A 632 7.91 -0.88 -7.52
C GLY A 632 8.01 0.34 -6.61
N THR A 633 7.17 0.40 -5.56
CA THR A 633 7.22 1.44 -4.54
C THR A 633 8.57 1.48 -3.80
N LEU A 634 9.12 0.31 -3.46
CA LEU A 634 10.38 0.19 -2.75
C LEU A 634 11.56 0.62 -3.64
N GLU A 635 11.49 0.34 -4.94
CA GLU A 635 12.49 0.77 -5.92
C GLU A 635 12.48 2.30 -6.08
N THR A 636 11.29 2.89 -6.23
CA THR A 636 11.09 4.34 -6.20
C THR A 636 11.59 4.97 -4.89
N ALA A 637 11.40 4.28 -3.76
CA ALA A 637 11.89 4.73 -2.45
C ALA A 637 13.42 4.78 -2.39
N ARG A 638 14.10 3.75 -2.93
CA ARG A 638 15.56 3.70 -2.99
C ARG A 638 16.13 4.81 -3.87
N GLN A 639 15.51 5.06 -5.03
CA GLN A 639 15.93 6.13 -5.94
C GLN A 639 15.83 7.52 -5.30
N LEU A 640 14.75 7.81 -4.57
CA LEU A 640 14.56 9.10 -3.89
C LEU A 640 15.42 9.27 -2.62
N CYS A 641 15.86 8.17 -2.00
CA CYS A 641 16.69 8.20 -0.80
C CYS A 641 18.20 8.33 -1.08
N SER A 642 18.64 7.98 -2.29
CA SER A 642 20.05 8.00 -2.71
C SER A 642 20.21 8.68 -4.08
N PRO A 643 20.02 10.00 -4.19
CA PRO A 643 20.09 10.72 -5.47
C PRO A 643 21.50 10.78 -6.10
N ASP A 644 22.56 10.43 -5.36
CA ASP A 644 23.95 10.41 -5.87
C ASP A 644 24.18 9.35 -6.97
N ASP A 645 23.28 8.37 -7.15
CA ASP A 645 23.34 7.38 -8.25
C ASP A 645 22.69 7.86 -9.57
N LEU A 646 22.03 9.03 -9.58
CA LEU A 646 21.41 9.61 -10.78
C LEU A 646 22.42 10.34 -11.69
N ASP A 647 23.56 10.79 -11.14
CA ASP A 647 24.57 11.54 -11.92
C ASP A 647 25.55 10.62 -12.69
N ASP A 648 25.65 9.34 -12.35
CA ASP A 648 26.55 8.38 -13.00
C ASP A 648 25.92 7.64 -14.20
N ARG A 649 24.59 7.65 -14.37
CA ARG A 649 23.94 7.07 -15.58
C ARG A 649 23.85 8.02 -16.78
N TYR A 650 24.10 9.32 -16.62
CA TYR A 650 24.04 10.31 -17.73
C TYR A 650 25.37 11.00 -18.07
N THR A 651 26.48 10.67 -17.40
CA THR A 651 27.81 11.24 -17.70
C THR A 651 28.71 10.33 -18.54
N HIS A 652 28.16 9.53 -19.45
CA HIS A 652 28.94 8.91 -20.55
C HIS A 652 28.23 9.01 -21.91
N ALA A 653 27.97 10.25 -22.34
CA ALA A 653 27.68 10.57 -23.74
C ALA A 653 28.23 11.96 -24.14
N ASP A 654 29.54 12.16 -23.97
CA ASP A 654 30.34 13.05 -24.85
C ASP A 654 31.85 12.88 -24.54
N ASP A 655 32.48 11.89 -25.18
CA ASP A 655 33.79 12.03 -25.86
C ASP A 655 34.02 10.90 -26.89
#